data_AF-A0A819JBJ1-F1
#
_entry.id   AF-A0A819JBJ1-F1
#
_cell.length_a   1.000
_cell.length_b   1.000
_cell.length_c   1.000
_cell.angle_alpha   90.00
_cell.angle_beta   90.00
_cell.angle_gamma   90.00
#
_symmetry.space_group_name_H-M   'P 1'
#
loop_
_entity.id
_entity.type
_entity.pdbx_description
1 polymer ?
#
loop_
_entity_poly.entity_id
_entity_poly.type
_entity_poly.pdbx_seq_one_letter_code
_entity_poly.pdbx_strand_id
1 'polypeptide(L)'
;PEADVVRGHKYEHGDIDVKQDYEQAAKYFAKAARQGNAEGMYNLARLTDNGLGVKKDHNEAFKLYKQAAAQSPQHPILKGVRNPGVAEAEHALALKYMEGIVVHKNLSVAAMWYQRAIDHGSPTAANNLAIMYQHGEGVNKDLDKAKELYELSSRRGDPNAMLNLAELLLDKNDLEMSRIWHDRACEAGNIQAQSNRHNFQLLLNIKEQYLCHHQPNIVGMMNKCENLDLSNTVKPIKKLSHNTLVYNLDELNEYAERGSITAKTMYTALQHFTQASNVLKQSETLTKEQEKQFVYELAQCYRTEHNVAPVSSVEIREKADKIVDRILEDFTTQTDAMPSQLDEDVRTCYATLHRESKELIVQFLEPCKQRYPKSIYFFQLSAALNSLLGHYEATLYDINAGLEIDPKCYILLYQKAVILNFFDLQPNELIEAHRAFLAVAPKDHPKVPEMYYSIGTYYLLNDEGKVLIDTINTIYELGQEAEKIQLSYFLPYESNTRDRLKNAFDIQTSRDDENVVLSTRKKRLTNQHRIEIIKKHREWMAYALEVRNNSQLALVSGTQRPRVKQHIAKSLIGLKAISIREMNPTKDHVYSGYVLSVTIIEVANAWTPSIHLVVEDENLDSERMFIYGFPEAQGEHLINEVFTIGSKMNIINPYLRLGANDHEPLVRVDDFASIIMHSESERIINMCRCCGKANASHVCGKCKQARYCSKDCQIMDWKLYQHKLIFDSVASMSEELILYHYPQSPFAEKVRMAMGLKKLNWRSVIVDRIPPRPHLQALTGGYRRIPVLQVGADMYCDTHLILRTLDRLRPHSLALFSNRITQPLCWWWDKAMFIPLFQLRVGLSGDKLSKEWLEDRQKFAPQISFKKEDNEKDISLSAQRINAHLVWLINMLGDGREFLLGDSSPSALDITAYYILWVINNNMENETKDLLPRLFQPRLVSWFLRMGALGHGTSKEMTSEEAFDVAKQAEPKHIENKTKPEWHVGQRLQVTPDNMGCIPVEGIFVAADDYEIVLRLTDEKAGNINVHFPRAGFDVI
;
A
#
# COMPACT_ATOMS: atom_id res chain seq x y z
N PRO A 1 -11.72 -14.89 -14.49
CA PRO A 1 -11.44 -13.85 -15.51
C PRO A 1 -10.99 -12.51 -14.92
N GLU A 2 -11.78 -11.87 -14.05
CA GLU A 2 -11.55 -10.50 -13.54
C GLU A 2 -10.33 -10.44 -12.62
N ALA A 3 -10.15 -11.45 -11.75
CA ALA A 3 -8.94 -11.57 -10.94
C ALA A 3 -7.67 -11.73 -11.81
N ASP A 4 -7.78 -12.37 -12.99
CA ASP A 4 -6.66 -12.47 -13.93
C ASP A 4 -6.40 -11.11 -14.61
N VAL A 5 -7.44 -10.32 -14.94
CA VAL A 5 -7.28 -8.94 -15.43
C VAL A 5 -6.55 -8.08 -14.39
N VAL A 6 -6.97 -8.16 -13.13
CA VAL A 6 -6.33 -7.43 -12.01
C VAL A 6 -4.86 -7.82 -11.85
N ARG A 7 -4.55 -9.12 -11.88
CA ARG A 7 -3.15 -9.58 -11.87
C ARG A 7 -2.38 -9.10 -13.10
N GLY A 8 -3.01 -9.11 -14.27
CA GLY A 8 -2.45 -8.55 -15.49
C GLY A 8 -2.04 -7.10 -15.30
N HIS A 9 -2.93 -6.27 -14.74
CA HIS A 9 -2.65 -4.88 -14.41
C HIS A 9 -1.53 -4.71 -13.38
N LYS A 10 -1.47 -5.57 -12.34
CA LYS A 10 -0.37 -5.56 -11.36
C LYS A 10 0.99 -5.80 -12.02
N TYR A 11 1.09 -6.81 -12.86
CA TYR A 11 2.32 -7.08 -13.61
C TYR A 11 2.58 -5.99 -14.66
N GLU A 12 1.56 -5.41 -15.29
CA GLU A 12 1.74 -4.36 -16.29
C GLU A 12 2.30 -3.06 -15.69
N HIS A 13 1.85 -2.66 -14.50
CA HIS A 13 2.26 -1.39 -13.90
C HIS A 13 3.38 -1.54 -12.87
N GLY A 14 3.65 -2.78 -12.44
CA GLY A 14 4.33 -3.04 -11.19
C GLY A 14 3.42 -2.71 -10.00
N ASP A 15 3.59 -3.45 -8.91
CA ASP A 15 2.93 -3.23 -7.62
C ASP A 15 3.96 -3.46 -6.51
N ILE A 16 3.62 -3.16 -5.26
CA ILE A 16 4.56 -3.24 -4.13
C ILE A 16 5.24 -4.61 -3.99
N ASP A 17 4.53 -5.68 -4.35
CA ASP A 17 5.03 -7.06 -4.26
C ASP A 17 5.44 -7.67 -5.61
N VAL A 18 5.27 -6.93 -6.71
CA VAL A 18 5.43 -7.47 -8.07
C VAL A 18 6.13 -6.44 -8.94
N LYS A 19 7.35 -6.74 -9.38
CA LYS A 19 8.02 -5.92 -10.40
C LYS A 19 7.21 -5.92 -11.69
N GLN A 20 7.22 -4.80 -12.39
CA GLN A 20 6.64 -4.69 -13.71
C GLN A 20 7.21 -5.78 -14.64
N ASP A 21 6.32 -6.54 -15.27
CA ASP A 21 6.62 -7.63 -16.19
C ASP A 21 5.48 -7.75 -17.22
N TYR A 22 5.70 -7.19 -18.40
CA TYR A 22 4.72 -7.23 -19.48
C TYR A 22 4.45 -8.64 -20.01
N GLU A 23 5.43 -9.55 -19.95
CA GLU A 23 5.24 -10.92 -20.41
C GLU A 23 4.26 -11.66 -19.49
N GLN A 24 4.42 -11.44 -18.19
CA GLN A 24 3.52 -11.99 -17.20
C GLN A 24 2.14 -11.32 -17.24
N ALA A 25 2.09 -10.00 -17.45
CA ALA A 25 0.85 -9.29 -17.70
C ALA A 25 0.08 -9.87 -18.89
N ALA A 26 0.77 -10.08 -20.02
CA ALA A 26 0.18 -10.67 -21.21
C ALA A 26 -0.33 -12.09 -20.98
N LYS A 27 0.37 -12.92 -20.19
CA LYS A 27 -0.11 -14.27 -19.82
C LYS A 27 -1.42 -14.20 -19.03
N TYR A 28 -1.55 -13.28 -18.08
CA TYR A 28 -2.78 -13.12 -17.30
C TYR A 28 -3.92 -12.53 -18.13
N PHE A 29 -3.66 -11.52 -18.97
CA PHE A 29 -4.66 -11.01 -19.90
C PHE A 29 -5.10 -12.06 -20.92
N ALA A 30 -4.19 -12.89 -21.44
CA ALA A 30 -4.53 -14.02 -22.31
C ALA A 30 -5.35 -15.10 -21.59
N LYS A 31 -5.09 -15.31 -20.30
CA LYS A 31 -5.91 -16.20 -19.46
C LYS A 31 -7.33 -15.64 -19.26
N ALA A 32 -7.47 -14.33 -19.04
CA ALA A 32 -8.77 -13.66 -18.96
C ALA A 32 -9.52 -13.66 -20.30
N ALA A 33 -8.83 -13.38 -21.40
CA ALA A 33 -9.38 -13.38 -22.75
C ALA A 33 -9.92 -14.76 -23.16
N ARG A 34 -9.21 -15.84 -22.84
CA ARG A 34 -9.69 -17.22 -23.05
C ARG A 34 -10.97 -17.56 -22.28
N GLN A 35 -11.27 -16.83 -21.22
CA GLN A 35 -12.50 -16.98 -20.43
C GLN A 35 -13.62 -16.03 -20.91
N GLY A 36 -13.45 -15.35 -22.05
CA GLY A 36 -14.46 -14.45 -22.60
C GLY A 36 -14.46 -13.03 -21.99
N ASN A 37 -13.46 -12.65 -21.20
CA ASN A 37 -13.44 -11.32 -20.58
C ASN A 37 -12.97 -10.24 -21.58
N ALA A 38 -13.84 -9.27 -21.86
CA ALA A 38 -13.62 -8.20 -22.83
C ALA A 38 -12.42 -7.29 -22.46
N GLU A 39 -12.23 -6.98 -21.17
CA GLU A 39 -11.11 -6.17 -20.71
C GLU A 39 -9.77 -6.90 -20.87
N GLY A 40 -9.75 -8.20 -20.58
CA GLY A 40 -8.60 -9.07 -20.86
C GLY A 40 -8.27 -9.15 -22.35
N MET A 41 -9.29 -9.25 -23.22
CA MET A 41 -9.11 -9.21 -24.68
C MET A 41 -8.55 -7.87 -25.14
N TYR A 42 -9.11 -6.75 -24.68
CA TYR A 42 -8.66 -5.40 -25.00
C TYR A 42 -7.21 -5.17 -24.55
N ASN A 43 -6.87 -5.53 -23.31
CA ASN A 43 -5.51 -5.33 -22.80
C ASN A 43 -4.50 -6.23 -23.49
N LEU A 44 -4.84 -7.50 -23.78
CA LEU A 44 -3.98 -8.36 -24.59
C LEU A 44 -3.78 -7.78 -26.00
N ALA A 45 -4.85 -7.27 -26.62
CA ALA A 45 -4.77 -6.61 -27.92
C ALA A 45 -3.80 -5.43 -27.88
N ARG A 46 -3.91 -4.56 -26.87
CA ARG A 46 -3.02 -3.40 -26.70
C ARG A 46 -1.56 -3.81 -26.48
N LEU A 47 -1.28 -4.82 -25.67
CA LEU A 47 0.09 -5.33 -25.50
C LEU A 47 0.64 -5.91 -26.81
N THR A 48 -0.18 -6.65 -27.55
CA THR A 48 0.18 -7.24 -28.86
C THR A 48 0.40 -6.17 -29.93
N ASP A 49 -0.41 -5.10 -29.93
CA ASP A 49 -0.31 -3.99 -30.87
C ASP A 49 0.99 -3.18 -30.68
N ASN A 50 1.43 -3.05 -29.42
CA ASN A 50 2.63 -2.31 -29.03
C ASN A 50 3.90 -3.17 -28.91
N GLY A 51 3.78 -4.50 -28.90
CA GLY A 51 4.90 -5.42 -28.72
C GLY A 51 5.45 -5.47 -27.30
N LEU A 52 4.58 -5.26 -26.30
CA LEU A 52 4.95 -5.23 -24.88
C LEU A 52 4.75 -6.62 -24.25
N GLY A 53 5.85 -7.33 -23.95
CA GLY A 53 5.81 -8.66 -23.34
C GLY A 53 5.31 -9.79 -24.26
N VAL A 54 4.89 -9.45 -25.48
CA VAL A 54 4.50 -10.35 -26.55
C VAL A 54 5.02 -9.83 -27.88
N LYS A 55 5.16 -10.70 -28.88
CA LYS A 55 5.57 -10.29 -30.22
C LYS A 55 4.56 -9.28 -30.78
N LYS A 56 5.06 -8.17 -31.32
CA LYS A 56 4.24 -7.15 -31.96
C LYS A 56 3.48 -7.72 -33.16
N ASP A 57 2.15 -7.63 -33.16
CA ASP A 57 1.30 -8.08 -34.25
C ASP A 57 -0.01 -7.28 -34.32
N HIS A 58 -0.06 -6.32 -35.24
CA HIS A 58 -1.23 -5.47 -35.45
C HIS A 58 -2.46 -6.25 -35.93
N ASN A 59 -2.29 -7.32 -36.72
CA ASN A 59 -3.42 -8.10 -37.24
C ASN A 59 -4.08 -8.91 -36.13
N GLU A 60 -3.27 -9.50 -35.24
CA GLU A 60 -3.78 -10.25 -34.11
C GLU A 60 -4.43 -9.33 -33.06
N ALA A 61 -3.82 -8.17 -32.79
CA ALA A 61 -4.43 -7.14 -31.97
C ALA A 61 -5.79 -6.68 -32.52
N PHE A 62 -5.89 -6.44 -33.83
CA PHE A 62 -7.13 -6.05 -34.48
C PHE A 62 -8.26 -7.09 -34.34
N LYS A 63 -7.93 -8.39 -34.40
CA LYS A 63 -8.91 -9.45 -34.14
C LYS A 63 -9.37 -9.45 -32.69
N LEU A 64 -8.45 -9.31 -31.74
CA LEU A 64 -8.77 -9.27 -30.31
C LEU A 64 -9.62 -8.04 -29.96
N TYR A 65 -9.35 -6.87 -30.55
CA TYR A 65 -10.21 -5.70 -30.40
C TYR A 65 -11.63 -5.96 -30.93
N LYS A 66 -11.79 -6.59 -32.10
CA LYS A 66 -13.12 -6.97 -32.61
C LYS A 66 -13.83 -7.98 -31.70
N GLN A 67 -13.11 -8.94 -31.13
CA GLN A 67 -13.68 -9.91 -30.20
C GLN A 67 -14.14 -9.25 -28.90
N ALA A 68 -13.36 -8.30 -28.37
CA ALA A 68 -13.72 -7.51 -27.20
C ALA A 68 -14.96 -6.64 -27.49
N ALA A 69 -14.99 -5.92 -28.62
CA ALA A 69 -16.12 -5.08 -29.02
C ALA A 69 -17.42 -5.88 -29.28
N ALA A 70 -17.32 -7.18 -29.58
CA ALA A 70 -18.47 -8.06 -29.76
C ALA A 70 -19.04 -8.62 -28.43
N GLN A 71 -18.38 -8.37 -27.30
CA GLN A 71 -18.88 -8.80 -25.99
C GLN A 71 -20.06 -7.92 -25.51
N SER A 72 -20.75 -8.37 -24.47
CA SER A 72 -21.84 -7.59 -23.86
C SER A 72 -21.32 -6.23 -23.35
N PRO A 73 -21.97 -5.11 -23.71
CA PRO A 73 -21.61 -3.78 -23.24
C PRO A 73 -21.93 -3.55 -21.75
N GLN A 74 -22.60 -4.50 -21.09
CA GLN A 74 -22.77 -4.51 -19.63
C GLN A 74 -21.67 -5.30 -18.94
N HIS A 75 -21.18 -4.79 -17.81
CA HIS A 75 -20.17 -5.43 -16.99
C HIS A 75 -20.69 -6.79 -16.48
N PRO A 76 -19.89 -7.87 -16.54
CA PRO A 76 -20.36 -9.23 -16.26
C PRO A 76 -20.80 -9.44 -14.80
N ILE A 77 -20.30 -8.62 -13.86
CA ILE A 77 -20.55 -8.77 -12.42
C ILE A 77 -21.30 -7.58 -11.81
N LEU A 78 -21.12 -6.38 -12.38
CA LEU A 78 -21.65 -5.15 -11.81
C LEU A 78 -22.90 -4.79 -12.59
N LYS A 79 -24.07 -5.00 -12.00
CA LYS A 79 -25.33 -4.85 -12.71
C LYS A 79 -25.48 -3.42 -13.20
N GLY A 80 -25.77 -3.24 -14.47
CA GLY A 80 -26.04 -1.92 -15.03
C GLY A 80 -24.84 -0.97 -15.09
N VAL A 81 -23.64 -1.52 -14.90
CA VAL A 81 -22.37 -0.86 -15.16
C VAL A 81 -21.94 -1.22 -16.57
N ARG A 82 -21.32 -0.28 -17.29
CA ARG A 82 -20.80 -0.53 -18.65
C ARG A 82 -19.51 -1.35 -18.60
N ASN A 83 -19.30 -2.18 -19.61
CA ASN A 83 -18.09 -3.01 -19.74
C ASN A 83 -16.95 -2.16 -20.34
N PRO A 84 -15.93 -1.76 -19.55
CA PRO A 84 -14.89 -0.86 -20.04
C PRO A 84 -14.10 -1.48 -21.20
N GLY A 85 -13.88 -2.81 -21.18
CA GLY A 85 -13.18 -3.49 -22.26
C GLY A 85 -13.87 -3.42 -23.62
N VAL A 86 -15.21 -3.31 -23.64
CA VAL A 86 -15.98 -3.15 -24.89
C VAL A 86 -15.81 -1.73 -25.42
N ALA A 87 -16.04 -0.72 -24.58
CA ALA A 87 -15.97 0.68 -24.96
C ALA A 87 -14.57 1.06 -25.47
N GLU A 88 -13.51 0.61 -24.78
CA GLU A 88 -12.14 0.90 -25.20
C GLU A 88 -11.68 0.07 -26.40
N ALA A 89 -12.24 -1.12 -26.61
CA ALA A 89 -12.00 -1.84 -27.85
C ALA A 89 -12.67 -1.16 -29.06
N GLU A 90 -13.89 -0.63 -28.91
CA GLU A 90 -14.55 0.15 -29.95
C GLU A 90 -13.80 1.47 -30.25
N HIS A 91 -13.28 2.15 -29.22
CA HIS A 91 -12.38 3.30 -29.38
C HIS A 91 -11.10 2.93 -30.12
N ALA A 92 -10.44 1.84 -29.74
CA ALA A 92 -9.23 1.36 -30.41
C ALA A 92 -9.49 0.98 -31.87
N LEU A 93 -10.64 0.38 -32.19
CA LEU A 93 -11.05 0.10 -33.57
C LEU A 93 -11.22 1.40 -34.37
N ALA A 94 -11.84 2.43 -33.79
CA ALA A 94 -11.97 3.74 -34.43
C ALA A 94 -10.60 4.31 -34.81
N LEU A 95 -9.60 4.23 -33.91
CA LEU A 95 -8.23 4.65 -34.19
C LEU A 95 -7.61 3.87 -35.37
N LYS A 96 -7.82 2.54 -35.46
CA LYS A 96 -7.30 1.74 -36.57
C LYS A 96 -7.88 2.15 -37.92
N TYR A 97 -9.18 2.46 -37.98
CA TYR A 97 -9.81 3.01 -39.19
C TYR A 97 -9.36 4.45 -39.49
N MET A 98 -9.06 5.25 -38.46
CA MET A 98 -8.56 6.62 -38.63
C MET A 98 -7.14 6.66 -39.19
N GLU A 99 -6.26 5.77 -38.71
CA GLU A 99 -4.84 5.70 -39.10
C GLU A 99 -4.61 4.85 -40.35
N GLY A 100 -5.53 3.94 -40.69
CA GLY A 100 -5.36 2.99 -41.79
C GLY A 100 -4.39 1.85 -41.48
N ILE A 101 -4.31 1.46 -40.21
CA ILE A 101 -3.46 0.33 -39.75
C ILE A 101 -4.29 -0.94 -39.82
N VAL A 102 -3.79 -1.98 -40.53
CA VAL A 102 -4.46 -3.29 -40.77
C VAL A 102 -5.70 -3.22 -41.67
N VAL A 103 -6.39 -2.08 -41.71
CA VAL A 103 -7.54 -1.80 -42.58
C VAL A 103 -7.30 -0.52 -43.38
N HIS A 104 -8.01 -0.35 -44.50
CA HIS A 104 -7.96 0.91 -45.25
C HIS A 104 -8.48 2.08 -44.38
N LYS A 105 -7.77 3.22 -44.43
CA LYS A 105 -8.18 4.45 -43.75
C LYS A 105 -9.60 4.85 -44.17
N ASN A 106 -10.49 5.00 -43.20
CA ASN A 106 -11.88 5.39 -43.41
C ASN A 106 -12.39 6.19 -42.20
N LEU A 107 -12.41 7.52 -42.34
CA LEU A 107 -12.81 8.44 -41.27
C LEU A 107 -14.30 8.33 -40.92
N SER A 108 -15.18 8.05 -41.88
CA SER A 108 -16.61 7.89 -41.60
C SER A 108 -16.90 6.62 -40.79
N VAL A 109 -16.15 5.53 -41.04
CA VAL A 109 -16.22 4.31 -40.22
C VAL A 109 -15.61 4.53 -38.84
N ALA A 110 -14.52 5.32 -38.74
CA ALA A 110 -13.97 5.72 -37.44
C ALA A 110 -14.98 6.51 -36.60
N ALA A 111 -15.69 7.48 -37.20
CA ALA A 111 -16.74 8.23 -36.53
C ALA A 111 -17.88 7.33 -36.01
N MET A 112 -18.29 6.33 -36.79
CA MET A 112 -19.29 5.34 -36.39
C MET A 112 -18.82 4.52 -35.18
N TRP A 113 -17.56 4.08 -35.16
CA TRP A 113 -17.00 3.34 -34.02
C TRP A 113 -16.85 4.22 -32.77
N TYR A 114 -16.43 5.47 -32.92
CA TYR A 114 -16.44 6.42 -31.81
C TYR A 114 -17.84 6.61 -31.24
N GLN A 115 -18.87 6.77 -32.08
CA GLN A 115 -20.25 6.88 -31.61
C GLN A 115 -20.68 5.68 -30.78
N ARG A 116 -20.37 4.46 -31.23
CA ARG A 116 -20.66 3.24 -30.47
C ARG A 116 -19.94 3.20 -29.12
N ALA A 117 -18.65 3.57 -29.11
CA ALA A 117 -17.87 3.64 -27.89
C ALA A 117 -18.45 4.66 -26.89
N ILE A 118 -19.01 5.78 -27.37
CA ILE A 118 -19.70 6.80 -26.54
C ILE A 118 -20.98 6.23 -25.92
N ASP A 119 -21.78 5.52 -26.72
CA ASP A 119 -23.01 4.84 -26.27
C ASP A 119 -22.67 3.81 -25.18
N HIS A 120 -21.51 3.16 -25.30
CA HIS A 120 -20.94 2.24 -24.32
C HIS A 120 -20.03 2.89 -23.26
N GLY A 121 -19.99 4.22 -23.19
CA GLY A 121 -19.46 4.96 -22.04
C GLY A 121 -18.06 5.56 -22.17
N SER A 122 -17.35 5.41 -23.29
CA SER A 122 -15.98 5.93 -23.45
C SER A 122 -15.98 7.47 -23.55
N PRO A 123 -15.42 8.20 -22.57
CA PRO A 123 -15.34 9.66 -22.63
C PRO A 123 -14.28 10.13 -23.63
N THR A 124 -13.21 9.37 -23.82
CA THR A 124 -12.15 9.67 -24.80
C THR A 124 -12.66 9.55 -26.24
N ALA A 125 -13.57 8.62 -26.52
CA ALA A 125 -14.27 8.56 -27.80
C ALA A 125 -15.14 9.80 -28.06
N ALA A 126 -15.82 10.32 -27.03
CA ALA A 126 -16.60 11.56 -27.13
C ALA A 126 -15.73 12.76 -27.47
N ASN A 127 -14.55 12.89 -26.83
CA ASN A 127 -13.57 13.92 -27.17
C ASN A 127 -13.10 13.80 -28.63
N ASN A 128 -12.71 12.60 -29.06
CA ASN A 128 -12.21 12.40 -30.42
C ASN A 128 -13.28 12.65 -31.49
N LEU A 129 -14.53 12.25 -31.24
CA LEU A 129 -15.64 12.54 -32.15
C LEU A 129 -15.98 14.04 -32.16
N ALA A 130 -15.84 14.74 -31.02
CA ALA A 130 -16.00 16.19 -30.97
C ALA A 130 -14.98 16.92 -31.84
N ILE A 131 -13.70 16.49 -31.81
CA ILE A 131 -12.65 17.00 -32.70
C ILE A 131 -13.04 16.77 -34.17
N MET A 132 -13.56 15.59 -34.52
CA MET A 132 -14.02 15.31 -35.89
C MET A 132 -15.16 16.25 -36.34
N TYR A 133 -16.14 16.53 -35.49
CA TYR A 133 -17.19 17.51 -35.77
C TYR A 133 -16.67 18.96 -35.80
N GLN A 134 -15.66 19.31 -34.99
CA GLN A 134 -15.04 20.63 -34.99
C GLN A 134 -14.31 20.93 -36.31
N HIS A 135 -13.64 19.92 -36.87
CA HIS A 135 -12.84 20.07 -38.09
C HIS A 135 -13.54 19.59 -39.38
N GLY A 136 -14.66 18.86 -39.27
CA GLY A 136 -15.36 18.28 -40.42
C GLY A 136 -14.64 17.06 -41.02
N GLU A 137 -13.95 16.28 -40.19
CA GLU A 137 -13.18 15.12 -40.63
C GLU A 137 -14.04 13.86 -40.60
N GLY A 138 -14.38 13.30 -41.76
CA GLY A 138 -15.21 12.08 -41.85
C GLY A 138 -16.69 12.25 -41.46
N VAL A 139 -17.05 13.43 -40.94
CA VAL A 139 -18.40 13.92 -40.63
C VAL A 139 -18.53 15.37 -41.10
N ASN A 140 -19.75 15.88 -41.27
CA ASN A 140 -19.95 17.30 -41.57
C ASN A 140 -19.57 18.15 -40.36
N LYS A 141 -18.87 19.27 -40.59
CA LYS A 141 -18.48 20.21 -39.53
C LYS A 141 -19.72 20.74 -38.79
N ASP A 142 -19.73 20.60 -37.47
CA ASP A 142 -20.83 21.02 -36.58
C ASP A 142 -20.27 21.40 -35.20
N LEU A 143 -20.14 22.71 -34.96
CA LEU A 143 -19.53 23.23 -33.71
C LEU A 143 -20.43 23.10 -32.49
N ASP A 144 -21.75 22.99 -32.67
CA ASP A 144 -22.68 22.85 -31.55
C ASP A 144 -22.73 21.40 -31.09
N LYS A 145 -22.68 20.46 -32.04
CA LYS A 145 -22.50 19.04 -31.73
C LYS A 145 -21.12 18.74 -31.13
N ALA A 146 -20.07 19.41 -31.60
CA ALA A 146 -18.75 19.33 -30.97
C ALA A 146 -18.79 19.81 -29.50
N LYS A 147 -19.45 20.95 -29.23
CA LYS A 147 -19.65 21.46 -27.87
C LYS A 147 -20.41 20.46 -26.99
N GLU A 148 -21.51 19.90 -27.47
CA GLU A 148 -22.30 18.91 -26.73
C GLU A 148 -21.47 17.68 -26.32
N LEU A 149 -20.67 17.18 -27.25
CA LEU A 149 -19.79 16.02 -27.03
C LEU A 149 -18.63 16.34 -26.08
N TYR A 150 -18.01 17.52 -26.18
CA TYR A 150 -17.00 17.97 -25.23
C TYR A 150 -17.58 18.12 -23.82
N GLU A 151 -18.78 18.69 -23.67
CA GLU A 151 -19.45 18.79 -22.38
C GLU A 151 -19.79 17.41 -21.80
N LEU A 152 -20.26 16.48 -22.64
CA LEU A 152 -20.52 15.10 -22.23
C LEU A 152 -19.25 14.41 -21.71
N SER A 153 -18.16 14.53 -22.47
CA SER A 153 -16.86 13.96 -22.11
C SER A 153 -16.28 14.60 -20.85
N SER A 154 -16.39 15.93 -20.72
CA SER A 154 -15.95 16.69 -19.54
C SER A 154 -16.74 16.31 -18.29
N ARG A 155 -18.06 16.14 -18.37
CA ARG A 155 -18.89 15.63 -17.26
C ARG A 155 -18.50 14.23 -16.81
N ARG A 156 -17.91 13.43 -17.71
CA ARG A 156 -17.37 12.09 -17.44
C ARG A 156 -15.88 12.10 -17.03
N GLY A 157 -15.27 13.27 -16.90
CA GLY A 157 -13.95 13.45 -16.29
C GLY A 157 -12.77 13.38 -17.25
N ASP A 158 -12.96 13.53 -18.57
CA ASP A 158 -11.83 13.61 -19.52
C ASP A 158 -11.16 15.00 -19.45
N PRO A 159 -9.89 15.08 -18.99
CA PRO A 159 -9.19 16.37 -18.87
C PRO A 159 -8.87 17.02 -20.23
N ASN A 160 -8.75 16.24 -21.31
CA ASN A 160 -8.52 16.78 -22.66
C ASN A 160 -9.79 17.43 -23.20
N ALA A 161 -10.94 16.82 -22.96
CA ALA A 161 -12.22 17.41 -23.33
C ALA A 161 -12.49 18.73 -22.59
N MET A 162 -12.10 18.83 -21.31
CA MET A 162 -12.23 20.08 -20.55
C MET A 162 -11.38 21.21 -21.15
N LEU A 163 -10.16 20.92 -21.58
CA LEU A 163 -9.29 21.88 -22.25
C LEU A 163 -9.86 22.28 -23.62
N ASN A 164 -10.23 21.30 -24.45
CA ASN A 164 -10.80 21.57 -25.77
C ASN A 164 -12.12 22.36 -25.69
N LEU A 165 -12.94 22.10 -24.65
CA LEU A 165 -14.14 22.88 -24.37
C LEU A 165 -13.79 24.32 -23.97
N ALA A 166 -12.77 24.52 -23.14
CA ALA A 166 -12.32 25.84 -22.76
C ALA A 166 -11.84 26.65 -23.97
N GLU A 167 -11.05 26.05 -24.86
CA GLU A 167 -10.60 26.69 -26.11
C GLU A 167 -11.78 27.02 -27.04
N LEU A 168 -12.72 26.09 -27.22
CA LEU A 168 -13.92 26.33 -28.03
C LEU A 168 -14.78 27.48 -27.48
N LEU A 169 -14.92 27.58 -26.15
CA LEU A 169 -15.66 28.65 -25.49
C LEU A 169 -14.91 29.99 -25.56
N LEU A 170 -13.58 29.95 -25.46
CA LEU A 170 -12.72 31.12 -25.64
C LEU A 170 -12.90 31.70 -27.05
N ASP A 171 -12.97 30.85 -28.07
CA ASP A 171 -13.20 31.25 -29.46
C ASP A 171 -14.61 31.80 -29.68
N LYS A 172 -15.62 31.27 -28.97
CA LYS A 172 -16.99 31.80 -28.95
C LYS A 172 -17.17 33.02 -28.03
N ASN A 173 -16.09 33.55 -27.43
CA ASN A 173 -16.08 34.68 -26.49
C ASN A 173 -16.88 34.46 -25.19
N ASP A 174 -17.10 33.21 -24.79
CA ASP A 174 -17.66 32.85 -23.48
C ASP A 174 -16.53 32.73 -22.46
N LEU A 175 -15.97 33.89 -22.07
CA LEU A 175 -14.72 34.00 -21.31
C LEU A 175 -14.85 33.44 -19.87
N GLU A 176 -16.02 33.57 -19.27
CA GLU A 176 -16.32 33.05 -17.94
C GLU A 176 -16.31 31.52 -17.93
N MET A 177 -17.07 30.90 -18.82
CA MET A 177 -17.12 29.44 -18.91
C MET A 177 -15.80 28.85 -19.43
N SER A 178 -15.11 29.54 -20.33
CA SER A 178 -13.76 29.20 -20.78
C SER A 178 -12.78 29.08 -19.61
N ARG A 179 -12.77 30.09 -18.72
CA ARG A 179 -11.92 30.08 -17.52
C ARG A 179 -12.25 28.93 -16.59
N ILE A 180 -13.54 28.72 -16.31
CA ILE A 180 -14.01 27.64 -15.41
C ILE A 180 -13.56 26.27 -15.92
N TRP A 181 -13.74 25.98 -17.21
CA TRP A 181 -13.37 24.69 -17.78
C TRP A 181 -11.85 24.50 -17.88
N HIS A 182 -11.09 25.56 -18.15
CA HIS A 182 -9.63 25.53 -18.13
C HIS A 182 -9.07 25.22 -16.73
N ASP A 183 -9.58 25.87 -15.69
CA ASP A 183 -9.15 25.58 -14.31
C ASP A 183 -9.51 24.14 -13.91
N ARG A 184 -10.69 23.65 -14.31
CA ARG A 184 -11.06 22.24 -14.10
C ARG A 184 -10.14 21.27 -14.84
N ALA A 185 -9.70 21.59 -16.06
CA ALA A 185 -8.72 20.78 -16.77
C ALA A 185 -7.38 20.72 -16.02
N CYS A 186 -6.95 21.85 -15.42
CA CYS A 186 -5.75 21.91 -14.58
C CYS A 186 -5.90 21.07 -13.31
N GLU A 187 -7.03 21.19 -12.60
CA GLU A 187 -7.33 20.41 -11.39
C GLU A 187 -7.42 18.91 -11.69
N ALA A 188 -7.91 18.54 -12.88
CA ALA A 188 -8.00 17.17 -13.35
C ALA A 188 -6.66 16.58 -13.84
N GLY A 189 -5.55 17.34 -13.78
CA GLY A 189 -4.22 16.85 -14.13
C GLY A 189 -3.86 16.95 -15.62
N ASN A 190 -4.57 17.75 -16.41
CA ASN A 190 -4.20 17.97 -17.82
C ASN A 190 -2.87 18.72 -17.91
N ILE A 191 -1.82 18.06 -18.40
CA ILE A 191 -0.46 18.62 -18.49
C ILE A 191 -0.43 19.85 -19.39
N GLN A 192 -1.14 19.84 -20.52
CA GLN A 192 -1.18 20.95 -21.47
C GLN A 192 -1.87 22.19 -20.86
N ALA A 193 -2.99 21.99 -20.16
CA ALA A 193 -3.67 23.08 -19.47
C ALA A 193 -2.82 23.65 -18.33
N GLN A 194 -2.13 22.78 -17.57
CA GLN A 194 -1.24 23.18 -16.49
C GLN A 194 -0.01 23.95 -16.99
N SER A 195 0.66 23.45 -18.03
CA SER A 195 1.83 24.10 -18.63
C SER A 195 1.46 25.44 -19.26
N ASN A 196 0.27 25.53 -19.86
CA ASN A 196 -0.19 26.74 -20.55
C ASN A 196 -1.00 27.69 -19.68
N ARG A 197 -1.15 27.43 -18.37
CA ARG A 197 -2.04 28.21 -17.49
C ARG A 197 -1.77 29.71 -17.51
N HIS A 198 -0.49 30.10 -17.48
CA HIS A 198 -0.10 31.51 -17.55
C HIS A 198 -0.48 32.15 -18.89
N ASN A 199 -0.21 31.45 -20.00
CA ASN A 199 -0.51 31.93 -21.35
C ASN A 199 -2.03 32.02 -21.59
N PHE A 200 -2.80 31.03 -21.11
CA PHE A 200 -4.25 31.02 -21.24
C PHE A 200 -4.91 32.16 -20.44
N GLN A 201 -4.42 32.43 -19.22
CA GLN A 201 -4.89 33.56 -18.42
C GLN A 201 -4.56 34.92 -19.06
N LEU A 202 -3.36 35.05 -19.66
CA LEU A 202 -2.98 36.24 -20.40
C LEU A 202 -3.92 36.45 -21.60
N LEU A 203 -4.23 35.39 -22.35
CA LEU A 203 -5.15 35.44 -23.50
C LEU A 203 -6.58 35.83 -23.08
N LEU A 204 -7.08 35.31 -21.95
CA LEU A 204 -8.35 35.73 -21.36
C LEU A 204 -8.35 37.22 -21.03
N ASN A 205 -7.33 37.71 -20.33
CA ASN A 205 -7.22 39.12 -19.95
C ASN A 205 -7.14 40.04 -21.18
N ILE A 206 -6.42 39.61 -22.24
CA ILE A 206 -6.35 40.34 -23.51
C ILE A 206 -7.72 40.37 -24.19
N LYS A 207 -8.44 39.24 -24.27
CA LYS A 207 -9.79 39.20 -24.85
C LYS A 207 -10.81 40.01 -24.03
N GLU A 208 -10.73 39.98 -22.69
CA GLU A 208 -11.56 40.82 -21.81
C GLU A 208 -11.29 42.31 -22.05
N GLN A 209 -10.02 42.72 -22.10
CA GLN A 209 -9.65 44.10 -22.41
C GLN A 209 -10.08 44.51 -23.83
N TYR A 210 -9.96 43.63 -24.81
CA TYR A 210 -10.35 43.85 -26.20
C TYR A 210 -11.87 44.03 -26.35
N LEU A 211 -12.68 43.17 -25.71
CA LEU A 211 -14.14 43.31 -25.70
C LEU A 211 -14.61 44.58 -24.96
N CYS A 212 -13.83 45.06 -23.97
CA CYS A 212 -14.09 46.33 -23.28
C CYS A 212 -13.64 47.58 -24.07
N HIS A 213 -12.67 47.49 -24.99
CA HIS A 213 -11.97 48.66 -25.53
C HIS A 213 -11.77 48.70 -27.06
N HIS A 214 -12.71 48.30 -27.94
CA HIS A 214 -13.02 48.96 -29.27
C HIS A 214 -13.71 48.06 -30.33
N GLN A 215 -14.65 48.65 -31.09
CA GLN A 215 -14.77 48.50 -32.57
C GLN A 215 -13.83 49.51 -33.26
N PRO A 216 -13.48 49.38 -34.56
CA PRO A 216 -12.76 48.32 -35.24
C PRO A 216 -11.52 48.93 -35.95
N ASN A 217 -10.29 48.70 -35.46
CA ASN A 217 -9.11 49.11 -36.24
C ASN A 217 -7.84 48.32 -35.93
N ILE A 218 -7.96 46.99 -35.85
CA ILE A 218 -6.81 46.08 -35.70
C ILE A 218 -6.87 44.97 -36.77
N VAL A 219 -7.10 45.36 -38.03
CA VAL A 219 -6.86 44.47 -39.18
C VAL A 219 -5.35 44.30 -39.44
N GLY A 220 -4.51 45.20 -38.90
CA GLY A 220 -3.06 45.19 -39.10
C GLY A 220 -2.25 44.20 -38.26
N MET A 221 -2.77 43.72 -37.10
CA MET A 221 -2.04 42.76 -36.25
C MET A 221 -2.45 41.31 -36.50
N MET A 222 -3.65 41.04 -37.05
CA MET A 222 -4.07 39.68 -37.44
C MET A 222 -3.35 39.19 -38.71
N ASN A 223 -3.04 40.07 -39.66
CA ASN A 223 -2.34 39.69 -40.91
C ASN A 223 -0.85 39.35 -40.75
N LYS A 224 -0.29 39.43 -39.53
CA LYS A 224 1.09 38.98 -39.24
C LYS A 224 1.18 37.58 -38.64
N CYS A 225 0.05 36.93 -38.37
CA CYS A 225 0.02 35.56 -37.85
C CYS A 225 -0.36 34.49 -38.90
N GLU A 226 -0.76 34.86 -40.12
CA GLU A 226 -1.23 33.91 -41.14
C GLU A 226 -0.13 33.18 -41.94
N ASN A 227 1.16 33.41 -41.66
CA ASN A 227 2.26 32.70 -42.36
C ASN A 227 3.17 31.89 -41.42
N LEU A 228 2.65 31.40 -40.30
CA LEU A 228 3.33 30.38 -39.49
C LEU A 228 2.68 29.03 -39.73
N ASP A 229 3.26 28.30 -40.68
CA ASP A 229 2.99 26.88 -40.90
C ASP A 229 3.41 26.09 -39.64
N LEU A 230 2.43 25.75 -38.81
CA LEU A 230 2.58 24.95 -37.59
C LEU A 230 2.39 23.44 -37.84
N SER A 231 2.41 22.99 -39.10
CA SER A 231 2.07 21.61 -39.44
C SER A 231 3.25 20.63 -39.46
N ASN A 232 4.46 21.01 -39.05
CA ASN A 232 5.58 20.07 -38.94
C ASN A 232 6.32 20.12 -37.59
N THR A 233 6.34 18.95 -36.92
CA THR A 233 7.15 18.51 -35.75
C THR A 233 6.78 19.12 -34.39
N VAL A 234 5.88 18.56 -33.55
CA VAL A 234 5.87 17.26 -32.80
C VAL A 234 7.08 17.16 -31.84
N LYS A 235 6.95 17.13 -30.49
CA LYS A 235 6.59 15.94 -29.65
C LYS A 235 6.35 16.29 -28.16
N PRO A 236 5.54 15.49 -27.42
CA PRO A 236 5.48 15.52 -25.96
C PRO A 236 6.82 15.09 -25.34
N ILE A 237 7.21 15.69 -24.21
CA ILE A 237 8.32 15.17 -23.39
C ILE A 237 7.93 13.77 -22.92
N LYS A 238 8.57 12.76 -23.53
CA LYS A 238 8.55 11.38 -23.09
C LYS A 238 9.36 11.26 -21.80
N LYS A 239 8.84 10.51 -20.83
CA LYS A 239 9.67 9.85 -19.83
C LYS A 239 10.70 8.98 -20.57
N LEU A 240 11.99 9.29 -20.44
CA LEU A 240 13.04 8.44 -20.96
C LEU A 240 13.33 7.33 -19.95
N SER A 241 13.39 6.10 -20.44
CA SER A 241 14.08 5.01 -19.76
C SER A 241 15.55 5.39 -19.55
N HIS A 242 16.16 4.92 -18.45
CA HIS A 242 17.51 5.12 -17.91
C HIS A 242 18.75 5.17 -18.85
N ASN A 243 18.64 5.29 -20.18
CA ASN A 243 19.75 5.10 -21.13
C ASN A 243 19.93 6.16 -22.24
N THR A 244 19.52 7.43 -22.07
CA THR A 244 19.79 8.47 -23.08
C THR A 244 20.31 9.77 -22.47
N LEU A 245 21.62 9.99 -22.59
CA LEU A 245 22.36 11.22 -22.28
C LEU A 245 22.06 12.33 -23.33
N VAL A 246 20.81 12.78 -23.41
CA VAL A 246 20.45 13.99 -24.18
C VAL A 246 19.62 14.88 -23.30
N TYR A 247 20.25 15.93 -22.76
CA TYR A 247 19.60 16.91 -21.90
C TYR A 247 18.75 17.87 -22.74
N ASN A 248 17.55 18.20 -22.26
CA ASN A 248 16.66 19.15 -22.93
C ASN A 248 16.97 20.59 -22.47
N LEU A 249 17.40 21.44 -23.41
CA LEU A 249 17.75 22.85 -23.16
C LEU A 249 16.59 23.64 -22.55
N ASP A 250 15.38 23.46 -23.05
CA ASP A 250 14.21 24.23 -22.61
C ASP A 250 13.82 23.86 -21.17
N GLU A 251 13.90 22.56 -20.84
CA GLU A 251 13.63 22.05 -19.49
C GLU A 251 14.71 22.52 -18.49
N LEU A 252 15.99 22.46 -18.87
CA LEU A 252 17.07 22.98 -18.03
C LEU A 252 16.94 24.49 -17.79
N ASN A 253 16.51 25.26 -18.81
CA ASN A 253 16.25 26.68 -18.66
C ASN A 253 15.08 26.94 -17.69
N GLU A 254 13.99 26.19 -17.80
CA GLU A 254 12.84 26.29 -16.91
C GLU A 254 13.22 26.04 -15.44
N TYR A 255 13.98 24.97 -15.16
CA TYR A 255 14.46 24.68 -13.80
C TYR A 255 15.46 25.74 -13.31
N ALA A 256 16.31 26.27 -14.18
CA ALA A 256 17.24 27.35 -13.86
C ALA A 256 16.50 28.64 -13.47
N GLU A 257 15.45 29.01 -14.20
CA GLU A 257 14.58 30.16 -13.90
C GLU A 257 13.84 30.00 -12.57
N ARG A 258 13.56 28.75 -12.15
CA ARG A 258 12.97 28.41 -10.85
C ARG A 258 13.97 28.36 -9.70
N GLY A 259 15.23 28.71 -9.94
CA GLY A 259 16.26 28.82 -8.91
C GLY A 259 17.09 27.55 -8.69
N SER A 260 16.98 26.53 -9.54
CA SER A 260 17.90 25.38 -9.52
C SER A 260 19.29 25.82 -9.99
N ILE A 261 20.27 25.70 -9.10
CA ILE A 261 21.68 26.02 -9.39
C ILE A 261 22.27 24.92 -10.28
N THR A 262 21.87 23.67 -10.05
CA THR A 262 22.33 22.52 -10.84
C THR A 262 21.82 22.62 -12.28
N ALA A 263 20.53 22.92 -12.50
CA ALA A 263 19.97 23.09 -13.84
C ALA A 263 20.60 24.28 -14.58
N LYS A 264 20.83 25.39 -13.88
CA LYS A 264 21.50 26.57 -14.47
C LYS A 264 22.91 26.23 -14.96
N THR A 265 23.67 25.46 -14.18
CA THR A 265 25.03 25.03 -14.54
C THR A 265 25.01 24.13 -15.78
N MET A 266 24.11 23.14 -15.81
CA MET A 266 23.95 22.24 -16.96
C MET A 266 23.46 22.96 -18.21
N TYR A 267 22.55 23.93 -18.06
CA TYR A 267 22.05 24.77 -19.14
C TYR A 267 23.20 25.57 -19.79
N THR A 268 24.00 26.27 -18.99
CA THR A 268 25.15 27.05 -19.48
C THR A 268 26.17 26.17 -20.21
N ALA A 269 26.49 24.98 -19.68
CA ALA A 269 27.39 24.05 -20.36
C ALA A 269 26.84 23.59 -21.73
N LEU A 270 25.53 23.34 -21.82
CA LEU A 270 24.87 22.88 -23.04
C LEU A 270 24.76 23.99 -24.10
N GLN A 271 24.63 25.25 -23.68
CA GLN A 271 24.70 26.40 -24.58
C GLN A 271 26.06 26.50 -25.27
N HIS A 272 27.16 26.41 -24.50
CA HIS A 272 28.52 26.37 -25.04
C HIS A 272 28.73 25.18 -25.99
N PHE A 273 28.26 23.98 -25.63
CA PHE A 273 28.33 22.81 -26.52
C PHE A 273 27.56 23.00 -27.84
N THR A 274 26.39 23.64 -27.77
CA THR A 274 25.56 23.93 -28.94
C THR A 274 26.26 24.92 -29.85
N GLN A 275 26.90 25.95 -29.29
CA GLN A 275 27.70 26.91 -30.04
C GLN A 275 28.90 26.23 -30.73
N ALA A 276 29.66 25.39 -30.02
CA ALA A 276 30.74 24.61 -30.60
C ALA A 276 30.25 23.69 -31.74
N SER A 277 29.14 22.97 -31.52
CA SER A 277 28.55 22.08 -32.52
C SER A 277 28.07 22.82 -33.78
N ASN A 278 27.54 24.03 -33.61
CA ASN A 278 27.10 24.85 -34.74
C ASN A 278 28.28 25.30 -35.61
N VAL A 279 29.43 25.62 -35.01
CA VAL A 279 30.64 25.95 -35.77
C VAL A 279 31.07 24.80 -36.68
N LEU A 280 31.06 23.55 -36.17
CA LEU A 280 31.41 22.36 -36.96
C LEU A 280 30.44 22.06 -38.11
N LYS A 281 29.18 22.53 -38.02
CA LYS A 281 28.15 22.29 -39.04
C LYS A 281 28.16 23.29 -40.19
N GLN A 282 28.87 24.42 -40.05
CA GLN A 282 28.80 25.54 -41.02
C GLN A 282 29.57 25.30 -42.34
N SER A 283 30.56 24.41 -42.37
CA SER A 283 31.38 24.15 -43.57
C SER A 283 32.17 22.84 -43.44
N GLU A 284 32.48 22.16 -44.55
CA GLU A 284 33.38 20.99 -44.58
C GLU A 284 34.84 21.35 -44.21
N THR A 285 35.25 22.60 -44.44
CA THR A 285 36.55 23.16 -44.06
C THR A 285 36.38 24.45 -43.28
N LEU A 286 36.94 24.53 -42.07
CA LEU A 286 36.85 25.69 -41.18
C LEU A 286 38.02 26.65 -41.38
N THR A 287 37.78 27.95 -41.17
CA THR A 287 38.84 28.96 -41.08
C THR A 287 39.54 28.91 -39.73
N LYS A 288 40.77 29.44 -39.64
CA LYS A 288 41.52 29.50 -38.36
C LYS A 288 40.75 30.18 -37.22
N GLU A 289 39.93 31.21 -37.51
CA GLU A 289 39.13 31.88 -36.48
C GLU A 289 37.92 31.05 -36.04
N GLN A 290 37.27 30.32 -36.96
CA GLN A 290 36.22 29.37 -36.60
C GLN A 290 36.76 28.23 -35.74
N GLU A 291 37.95 27.73 -36.05
CA GLU A 291 38.62 26.69 -35.25
C GLU A 291 38.92 27.17 -33.82
N LYS A 292 39.39 28.41 -33.64
CA LYS A 292 39.56 29.01 -32.31
C LYS A 292 38.24 29.16 -31.56
N GLN A 293 37.20 29.64 -32.21
CA GLN A 293 35.88 29.76 -31.61
C GLN A 293 35.35 28.39 -31.17
N PHE A 294 35.50 27.37 -32.01
CA PHE A 294 35.12 26.01 -31.69
C PHE A 294 35.82 25.50 -30.43
N VAL A 295 37.16 25.64 -30.37
CA VAL A 295 37.95 25.20 -29.21
C VAL A 295 37.57 25.96 -27.94
N TYR A 296 37.34 27.28 -28.03
CA TYR A 296 36.91 28.09 -26.90
C TYR A 296 35.57 27.60 -26.33
N GLU A 297 34.54 27.49 -27.18
CA GLU A 297 33.20 27.07 -26.74
C GLU A 297 33.20 25.65 -26.17
N LEU A 298 33.96 24.75 -26.80
CA LEU A 298 34.09 23.39 -26.30
C LEU A 298 34.80 23.34 -24.93
N ALA A 299 35.85 24.16 -24.75
CA ALA A 299 36.55 24.25 -23.47
C ALA A 299 35.65 24.83 -22.36
N GLN A 300 34.84 25.86 -22.65
CA GLN A 300 33.90 26.43 -21.67
C GLN A 300 32.82 25.42 -21.26
N CYS A 301 32.30 24.64 -22.23
CA CYS A 301 31.39 23.53 -21.93
C CYS A 301 32.01 22.55 -20.92
N TYR A 302 33.22 22.07 -21.21
CA TYR A 302 33.90 21.09 -20.37
C TYR A 302 34.25 21.60 -18.97
N ARG A 303 34.65 22.86 -18.84
CA ARG A 303 34.91 23.48 -17.53
C ARG A 303 33.65 23.68 -16.69
N THR A 304 32.49 23.86 -17.34
CA THR A 304 31.22 24.15 -16.66
C THR A 304 30.53 22.86 -16.19
N GLU A 305 30.33 21.89 -17.10
CA GLU A 305 29.80 20.57 -16.74
C GLU A 305 30.22 19.53 -17.79
N HIS A 306 31.29 18.80 -17.49
CA HIS A 306 31.91 17.84 -18.40
C HIS A 306 31.03 16.64 -18.79
N ASN A 307 29.92 16.37 -18.07
CA ASN A 307 28.99 15.29 -18.40
C ASN A 307 27.92 15.66 -19.45
N VAL A 308 27.80 16.95 -19.81
CA VAL A 308 26.78 17.45 -20.75
C VAL A 308 27.12 17.17 -22.21
N ALA A 309 28.35 16.80 -22.53
CA ALA A 309 28.85 16.69 -23.90
C ALA A 309 29.39 15.30 -24.27
N PRO A 310 28.54 14.27 -24.45
CA PRO A 310 28.93 13.12 -25.26
C PRO A 310 28.85 13.56 -26.73
N VAL A 311 29.99 13.76 -27.39
CA VAL A 311 30.04 13.94 -28.85
C VAL A 311 29.54 12.63 -29.48
N SER A 312 28.24 12.54 -29.74
CA SER A 312 27.53 11.28 -29.93
C SER A 312 27.59 10.73 -31.35
N SER A 313 27.96 11.55 -32.33
CA SER A 313 28.24 11.08 -33.68
C SER A 313 29.74 10.90 -33.88
N VAL A 314 30.13 9.71 -34.35
CA VAL A 314 31.51 9.36 -34.74
C VAL A 314 32.12 10.42 -35.65
N GLU A 315 31.35 10.95 -36.61
CA GLU A 315 31.81 11.96 -37.57
C GLU A 315 32.18 13.32 -36.92
N ILE A 316 31.36 13.83 -35.98
CA ILE A 316 31.64 15.08 -35.27
C ILE A 316 32.85 14.91 -34.34
N ARG A 317 33.00 13.73 -33.72
CA ARG A 317 34.15 13.41 -32.86
C ARG A 317 35.45 13.39 -33.66
N GLU A 318 35.49 12.68 -34.79
CA GLU A 318 36.67 12.66 -35.67
C GLU A 318 37.05 14.04 -36.19
N LYS A 319 36.06 14.90 -36.47
CA LYS A 319 36.30 16.30 -36.87
C LYS A 319 36.87 17.12 -35.71
N ALA A 320 36.31 16.98 -34.51
CA ALA A 320 36.79 17.66 -33.31
C ALA A 320 38.23 17.27 -32.98
N ASP A 321 38.55 15.98 -32.98
CA ASP A 321 39.89 15.46 -32.69
C ASP A 321 40.92 16.01 -33.67
N LYS A 322 40.65 15.99 -34.98
CA LYS A 322 41.54 16.57 -36.01
C LYS A 322 41.81 18.07 -35.83
N ILE A 323 40.82 18.83 -35.36
CA ILE A 323 40.99 20.27 -35.12
C ILE A 323 41.84 20.49 -33.87
N VAL A 324 41.53 19.78 -32.79
CA VAL A 324 42.21 19.88 -31.51
C VAL A 324 43.67 19.43 -31.63
N ASP A 325 43.94 18.28 -32.25
CA ASP A 325 45.29 17.73 -32.44
C ASP A 325 46.18 18.70 -33.22
N ARG A 326 45.69 19.22 -34.34
CA ARG A 326 46.43 20.16 -35.18
C ARG A 326 46.76 21.48 -34.45
N ILE A 327 45.80 22.05 -33.72
CA ILE A 327 46.06 23.28 -32.94
C ILE A 327 47.04 22.99 -31.80
N LEU A 328 46.93 21.83 -31.17
CA LEU A 328 47.87 21.41 -30.13
C LEU A 328 49.28 21.21 -30.68
N GLU A 329 49.44 20.64 -31.88
CA GLU A 329 50.71 20.49 -32.59
C GLU A 329 51.42 21.85 -32.81
N ASP A 330 50.66 22.89 -33.22
CA ASP A 330 51.17 24.26 -33.39
C ASP A 330 51.79 24.83 -32.09
N PHE A 331 51.28 24.45 -30.92
CA PHE A 331 51.81 24.88 -29.61
C PHE A 331 52.92 23.98 -29.07
N THR A 332 52.90 22.68 -29.37
CA THR A 332 53.97 21.75 -28.94
C THR A 332 55.28 21.97 -29.70
N THR A 333 55.22 22.48 -30.93
CA THR A 333 56.40 22.81 -31.75
C THR A 333 57.04 24.16 -31.39
N GLN A 334 56.38 25.00 -30.59
CA GLN A 334 56.87 26.32 -30.15
C GLN A 334 57.22 26.29 -28.65
N THR A 335 58.36 25.67 -28.30
CA THR A 335 58.77 25.39 -26.91
C THR A 335 58.89 26.62 -25.99
N ASP A 336 59.05 27.84 -26.53
CA ASP A 336 59.18 29.10 -25.77
C ASP A 336 57.92 30.00 -25.84
N ALA A 337 56.82 29.55 -26.44
CA ALA A 337 55.62 30.37 -26.54
C ALA A 337 55.03 30.69 -25.15
N MET A 338 54.68 31.96 -24.91
CA MET A 338 54.02 32.38 -23.67
C MET A 338 52.65 31.70 -23.51
N PRO A 339 52.22 31.34 -22.28
CA PRO A 339 50.89 30.79 -22.04
C PRO A 339 49.79 31.69 -22.61
N SER A 340 48.89 31.11 -23.40
CA SER A 340 47.75 31.82 -23.98
C SER A 340 46.44 31.10 -23.65
N GLN A 341 45.31 31.82 -23.76
CA GLN A 341 43.97 31.26 -23.54
C GLN A 341 43.67 30.11 -24.52
N LEU A 342 44.05 30.25 -25.79
CA LEU A 342 43.84 29.23 -26.81
C LEU A 342 44.65 27.96 -26.52
N ASP A 343 45.89 28.10 -26.06
CA ASP A 343 46.75 26.98 -25.65
C ASP A 343 46.18 26.26 -24.41
N GLU A 344 45.56 26.98 -23.47
CA GLU A 344 44.86 26.37 -22.33
C GLU A 344 43.56 25.65 -22.76
N ASP A 345 42.78 26.28 -23.64
CA ASP A 345 41.50 25.76 -24.13
C ASP A 345 41.70 24.49 -24.98
N VAL A 346 42.70 24.47 -25.87
CA VAL A 346 42.98 23.28 -26.69
C VAL A 346 43.46 22.10 -25.83
N ARG A 347 44.28 22.35 -24.81
CA ARG A 347 44.71 21.33 -23.85
C ARG A 347 43.54 20.79 -23.03
N THR A 348 42.61 21.66 -22.64
CA THR A 348 41.35 21.30 -21.97
C THR A 348 40.51 20.38 -22.86
N CYS A 349 40.32 20.76 -24.12
CA CYS A 349 39.58 19.95 -25.10
C CYS A 349 40.25 18.59 -25.37
N TYR A 350 41.56 18.58 -25.59
CA TYR A 350 42.33 17.36 -25.85
C TYR A 350 42.23 16.39 -24.67
N ALA A 351 42.50 16.86 -23.45
CA ALA A 351 42.46 16.01 -22.27
C ALA A 351 41.07 15.38 -22.05
N THR A 352 40.00 16.12 -22.34
CA THR A 352 38.63 15.63 -22.15
C THR A 352 38.15 14.70 -23.29
N LEU A 353 38.51 14.98 -24.55
CA LEU A 353 38.15 14.15 -25.71
C LEU A 353 38.84 12.77 -25.69
N HIS A 354 40.09 12.74 -25.23
CA HIS A 354 40.94 11.54 -25.20
C HIS A 354 40.95 10.83 -23.84
N ARG A 355 40.02 11.16 -22.93
CA ARG A 355 39.91 10.59 -21.58
C ARG A 355 39.81 9.05 -21.50
N GLU A 356 39.51 8.38 -22.61
CA GLU A 356 39.53 6.92 -22.72
C GLU A 356 40.95 6.35 -22.53
N SER A 357 41.99 7.12 -22.88
CA SER A 357 43.41 6.77 -22.69
C SER A 357 43.95 7.38 -21.39
N LYS A 358 43.38 6.95 -20.26
CA LYS A 358 43.55 7.57 -18.93
C LYS A 358 45.02 7.83 -18.55
N GLU A 359 45.90 6.84 -18.72
CA GLU A 359 47.32 6.94 -18.35
C GLU A 359 48.07 7.98 -19.20
N LEU A 360 47.80 8.00 -20.50
CA LEU A 360 48.38 8.97 -21.44
C LEU A 360 47.91 10.38 -21.12
N ILE A 361 46.64 10.55 -20.76
CA ILE A 361 46.09 11.86 -20.42
C ILE A 361 46.58 12.36 -19.05
N VAL A 362 46.76 11.49 -18.06
CA VAL A 362 47.41 11.90 -16.80
C VAL A 362 48.83 12.40 -17.05
N GLN A 363 49.62 11.69 -17.86
CA GLN A 363 50.97 12.15 -18.25
C GLN A 363 50.94 13.47 -19.02
N PHE A 364 49.93 13.66 -19.89
CA PHE A 364 49.73 14.91 -20.62
C PHE A 364 49.35 16.07 -19.69
N LEU A 365 48.60 15.82 -18.62
CA LEU A 365 48.13 16.85 -17.69
C LEU A 365 49.23 17.39 -16.77
N GLU A 366 50.27 16.61 -16.43
CA GLU A 366 51.39 17.07 -15.60
C GLU A 366 52.07 18.36 -16.10
N PRO A 367 52.57 18.43 -17.36
CA PRO A 367 53.11 19.68 -17.88
C PRO A 367 52.05 20.78 -18.03
N CYS A 368 50.77 20.43 -18.22
CA CYS A 368 49.69 21.40 -18.28
C CYS A 368 49.48 22.10 -16.92
N LYS A 369 49.49 21.35 -15.81
CA LYS A 369 49.39 21.89 -14.44
C LYS A 369 50.55 22.83 -14.10
N GLN A 370 51.76 22.51 -14.56
CA GLN A 370 52.94 23.37 -14.35
C GLN A 370 52.86 24.67 -15.16
N ARG A 371 52.40 24.57 -16.41
CA ARG A 371 52.24 25.73 -17.31
C ARG A 371 51.07 26.62 -16.93
N TYR A 372 50.00 26.04 -16.40
CA TYR A 372 48.76 26.71 -16.00
C TYR A 372 48.38 26.40 -14.54
N PRO A 373 49.19 26.83 -13.56
CA PRO A 373 49.00 26.47 -12.15
C PRO A 373 47.74 27.06 -11.50
N LYS A 374 47.07 28.01 -12.16
CA LYS A 374 45.79 28.58 -11.72
C LYS A 374 44.57 27.92 -12.37
N SER A 375 44.78 27.00 -13.31
CA SER A 375 43.68 26.31 -13.99
C SER A 375 43.22 25.13 -13.16
N ILE A 376 42.22 25.37 -12.31
CA ILE A 376 41.68 24.34 -11.41
C ILE A 376 41.14 23.11 -12.15
N TYR A 377 40.70 23.28 -13.40
CA TYR A 377 40.15 22.19 -14.21
C TYR A 377 41.17 21.08 -14.49
N PHE A 378 42.44 21.41 -14.71
CA PHE A 378 43.46 20.38 -14.92
C PHE A 378 43.68 19.53 -13.67
N PHE A 379 43.59 20.14 -12.48
CA PHE A 379 43.64 19.41 -11.21
C PHE A 379 42.40 18.55 -11.00
N GLN A 380 41.19 19.06 -11.30
CA GLN A 380 39.94 18.28 -11.24
C GLN A 380 39.97 17.05 -12.16
N LEU A 381 40.44 17.22 -13.40
CA LEU A 381 40.52 16.15 -14.38
C LEU A 381 41.63 15.15 -14.04
N SER A 382 42.80 15.64 -13.63
CA SER A 382 43.92 14.79 -13.18
C SER A 382 43.52 13.95 -11.97
N ALA A 383 42.86 14.55 -10.97
CA ALA A 383 42.32 13.84 -9.81
C ALA A 383 41.27 12.78 -10.20
N ALA A 384 40.34 13.12 -11.10
CA ALA A 384 39.33 12.17 -11.59
C ALA A 384 39.97 10.96 -12.28
N LEU A 385 40.94 11.19 -13.16
CA LEU A 385 41.61 10.13 -13.93
C LEU A 385 42.53 9.29 -13.03
N ASN A 386 43.31 9.91 -12.15
CA ASN A 386 44.16 9.20 -11.19
C ASN A 386 43.32 8.32 -10.25
N SER A 387 42.13 8.77 -9.83
CA SER A 387 41.19 7.96 -9.05
C SER A 387 40.75 6.71 -9.82
N LEU A 388 40.38 6.87 -11.10
CA LEU A 388 39.98 5.77 -11.97
C LEU A 388 41.12 4.78 -12.28
N LEU A 389 42.37 5.22 -12.12
CA LEU A 389 43.59 4.40 -12.25
C LEU A 389 44.04 3.78 -10.92
N GLY A 390 43.38 4.12 -9.81
CA GLY A 390 43.78 3.67 -8.46
C GLY A 390 45.01 4.39 -7.88
N HIS A 391 45.45 5.50 -8.49
CA HIS A 391 46.54 6.33 -7.97
C HIS A 391 46.02 7.29 -6.89
N TYR A 392 45.61 6.77 -5.75
CA TYR A 392 44.90 7.54 -4.71
C TYR A 392 45.74 8.65 -4.07
N GLU A 393 47.05 8.43 -3.85
CA GLU A 393 47.94 9.47 -3.31
C GLU A 393 48.13 10.65 -4.27
N ALA A 394 48.36 10.35 -5.56
CA ALA A 394 48.42 11.38 -6.60
C ALA A 394 47.09 12.11 -6.75
N THR A 395 45.97 11.39 -6.62
CA THR A 395 44.63 11.97 -6.60
C THR A 395 44.47 12.97 -5.45
N LEU A 396 44.89 12.59 -4.23
CA LEU A 396 44.78 13.45 -3.05
C LEU A 396 45.70 14.68 -3.16
N TYR A 397 46.89 14.53 -3.75
CA TYR A 397 47.79 15.64 -4.05
C TYR A 397 47.12 16.64 -5.01
N ASP A 398 46.59 16.16 -6.14
CA ASP A 398 45.91 17.00 -7.13
C ASP A 398 44.69 17.72 -6.54
N ILE A 399 43.91 17.01 -5.72
CA ILE A 399 42.75 17.58 -5.01
C ILE A 399 43.19 18.71 -4.08
N ASN A 400 44.21 18.49 -3.24
CA ASN A 400 44.66 19.50 -2.29
C ASN A 400 45.24 20.72 -3.02
N ALA A 401 46.06 20.51 -4.05
CA ALA A 401 46.58 21.59 -4.88
C ALA A 401 45.46 22.39 -5.57
N GLY A 402 44.42 21.73 -6.08
CA GLY A 402 43.26 22.40 -6.65
C GLY A 402 42.44 23.18 -5.60
N LEU A 403 42.33 22.68 -4.37
CA LEU A 403 41.63 23.36 -3.28
C LEU A 403 42.41 24.56 -2.71
N GLU A 404 43.73 24.63 -2.90
CA GLU A 404 44.50 25.86 -2.62
C GLU A 404 44.11 26.99 -3.59
N ILE A 405 43.69 26.66 -4.81
CA ILE A 405 43.22 27.62 -5.81
C ILE A 405 41.77 28.06 -5.50
N ASP A 406 40.86 27.11 -5.26
CA ASP A 406 39.49 27.38 -4.83
C ASP A 406 39.05 26.44 -3.70
N PRO A 407 39.08 26.90 -2.43
CA PRO A 407 38.66 26.10 -1.28
C PRO A 407 37.19 25.70 -1.28
N LYS A 408 36.34 26.36 -2.08
CA LYS A 408 34.90 26.09 -2.15
C LYS A 408 34.52 25.22 -3.35
N CYS A 409 35.51 24.68 -4.06
CA CYS A 409 35.27 23.82 -5.21
C CYS A 409 34.61 22.50 -4.76
N TYR A 410 33.27 22.43 -4.89
CA TYR A 410 32.49 21.27 -4.44
C TYR A 410 32.83 19.99 -5.23
N ILE A 411 33.31 20.09 -6.47
CA ILE A 411 33.76 18.93 -7.27
C ILE A 411 34.97 18.25 -6.61
N LEU A 412 35.98 19.04 -6.22
CA LEU A 412 37.18 18.52 -5.55
C LEU A 412 36.86 18.04 -4.13
N LEU A 413 35.98 18.72 -3.40
CA LEU A 413 35.54 18.28 -2.07
C LEU A 413 34.78 16.95 -2.13
N TYR A 414 33.94 16.75 -3.15
CA TYR A 414 33.28 15.46 -3.40
C TYR A 414 34.31 14.36 -3.71
N GLN A 415 35.25 14.62 -4.64
CA GLN A 415 36.30 13.66 -4.96
C GLN A 415 37.16 13.33 -3.74
N LYS A 416 37.44 14.32 -2.88
CA LYS A 416 38.16 14.13 -1.61
C LYS A 416 37.38 13.20 -0.68
N ALA A 417 36.09 13.45 -0.47
CA ALA A 417 35.23 12.61 0.37
C ALA A 417 35.19 11.15 -0.12
N VAL A 418 35.17 10.92 -1.44
CA VAL A 418 35.17 9.58 -2.02
C VAL A 418 36.53 8.91 -1.89
N ILE A 419 37.63 9.63 -2.15
CA ILE A 419 38.99 9.08 -2.21
C ILE A 419 39.52 8.75 -0.82
N LEU A 420 39.16 9.55 0.19
CA LEU A 420 39.55 9.28 1.57
C LEU A 420 39.06 7.92 2.08
N ASN A 421 37.98 7.35 1.50
CA ASN A 421 37.51 6.00 1.84
C ASN A 421 38.49 4.88 1.46
N PHE A 422 39.49 5.17 0.62
CA PHE A 422 40.54 4.23 0.22
C PHE A 422 41.80 4.35 1.09
N PHE A 423 41.81 5.29 2.03
CA PHE A 423 42.86 5.45 3.02
C PHE A 423 42.38 4.88 4.36
N ASP A 424 43.29 4.34 5.16
CA ASP A 424 43.00 3.78 6.49
C ASP A 424 42.81 4.91 7.52
N LEU A 425 41.73 5.67 7.35
CA LEU A 425 41.41 6.85 8.14
C LEU A 425 40.33 6.56 9.16
N GLN A 426 40.34 7.32 10.25
CA GLN A 426 39.30 7.23 11.26
C GLN A 426 37.95 7.69 10.69
N PRO A 427 36.82 7.06 11.06
CA PRO A 427 35.49 7.42 10.55
C PRO A 427 35.16 8.92 10.67
N ASN A 428 35.65 9.59 11.71
CA ASN A 428 35.44 11.03 11.90
C ASN A 428 36.09 11.88 10.81
N GLU A 429 37.26 11.50 10.30
CA GLU A 429 37.94 12.21 9.22
C GLU A 429 37.20 12.05 7.89
N LEU A 430 36.61 10.88 7.66
CA LEU A 430 35.73 10.63 6.51
C LEU A 430 34.45 11.48 6.62
N ILE A 431 33.83 11.52 7.79
CA ILE A 431 32.61 12.31 8.04
C ILE A 431 32.86 13.81 7.80
N GLU A 432 33.97 14.36 8.29
CA GLU A 432 34.31 15.77 8.09
C GLU A 432 34.53 16.11 6.60
N ALA A 433 35.14 15.20 5.82
CA ALA A 433 35.27 15.40 4.38
C ALA A 433 33.91 15.44 3.66
N HIS A 434 32.98 14.57 4.04
CA HIS A 434 31.61 14.57 3.47
C HIS A 434 30.81 15.81 3.89
N ARG A 435 31.01 16.30 5.13
CA ARG A 435 30.41 17.58 5.60
C ARG A 435 30.95 18.80 4.87
N ALA A 436 32.26 18.83 4.58
CA ALA A 436 32.88 19.92 3.84
C ALA A 436 32.25 20.09 2.45
N PHE A 437 31.95 18.98 1.76
CA PHE A 437 31.19 19.01 0.50
C PHE A 437 29.76 19.55 0.71
N LEU A 438 29.02 18.99 1.67
CA LEU A 438 27.63 19.38 1.95
C LEU A 438 27.48 20.86 2.31
N ALA A 439 28.52 21.47 2.88
CA ALA A 439 28.51 22.89 3.27
C ALA A 439 28.55 23.86 2.08
N VAL A 440 29.08 23.45 0.92
CA VAL A 440 29.28 24.33 -0.24
C VAL A 440 28.56 23.87 -1.51
N ALA A 441 28.15 22.60 -1.59
CA ALA A 441 27.45 22.07 -2.74
C ALA A 441 26.06 22.69 -2.90
N PRO A 442 25.58 22.89 -4.14
CA PRO A 442 24.18 23.19 -4.38
C PRO A 442 23.27 22.13 -3.73
N LYS A 443 22.21 22.56 -3.04
CA LYS A 443 21.32 21.63 -2.32
C LYS A 443 20.65 20.61 -3.26
N ASP A 444 20.41 21.01 -4.49
CA ASP A 444 19.82 20.21 -5.57
C ASP A 444 20.87 19.40 -6.37
N HIS A 445 22.12 19.32 -5.89
CA HIS A 445 23.17 18.55 -6.56
C HIS A 445 22.97 17.04 -6.37
N PRO A 446 23.15 16.21 -7.42
CA PRO A 446 22.81 14.77 -7.42
C PRO A 446 23.60 13.91 -6.43
N LYS A 447 24.74 14.41 -5.93
CA LYS A 447 25.55 13.70 -4.92
C LYS A 447 25.19 14.02 -3.48
N VAL A 448 24.35 15.03 -3.21
CA VAL A 448 23.98 15.42 -1.83
C VAL A 448 23.29 14.29 -1.05
N PRO A 449 22.30 13.56 -1.61
CA PRO A 449 21.68 12.45 -0.86
C PRO A 449 22.66 11.31 -0.54
N GLU A 450 23.51 10.93 -1.50
CA GLU A 450 24.54 9.90 -1.32
C GLU A 450 25.54 10.23 -0.19
N MET A 451 25.88 11.51 -0.01
CA MET A 451 26.76 11.93 1.08
C MET A 451 26.12 11.74 2.44
N TYR A 452 24.82 12.03 2.58
CA TYR A 452 24.11 11.74 3.83
C TYR A 452 24.10 10.23 4.15
N TYR A 453 23.78 9.37 3.18
CA TYR A 453 23.78 7.91 3.40
C TYR A 453 25.18 7.33 3.71
N SER A 454 26.22 7.88 3.09
CA SER A 454 27.61 7.50 3.36
C SER A 454 28.01 7.85 4.79
N ILE A 455 27.69 9.06 5.25
CA ILE A 455 27.91 9.48 6.65
C ILE A 455 27.19 8.52 7.62
N GLY A 456 25.93 8.16 7.33
CA GLY A 456 25.17 7.21 8.15
C GLY A 456 25.83 5.83 8.24
N THR A 457 26.43 5.38 7.14
CA THR A 457 27.19 4.11 7.07
C THR A 457 28.48 4.18 7.89
N TYR A 458 29.23 5.29 7.83
CA TYR A 458 30.43 5.44 8.66
C TYR A 458 30.12 5.52 10.15
N TYR A 459 29.00 6.14 10.52
CA TYR A 459 28.52 6.10 11.90
C TYR A 459 28.10 4.69 12.34
N LEU A 460 27.55 3.86 11.44
CA LEU A 460 27.22 2.45 11.73
C LEU A 460 28.47 1.58 11.93
N LEU A 461 29.53 1.87 11.16
CA LEU A 461 30.81 1.15 11.24
C LEU A 461 31.69 1.60 12.42
N ASN A 462 31.32 2.67 13.13
CA ASN A 462 32.05 3.16 14.28
C ASN A 462 31.55 2.46 15.56
N ASP A 463 32.46 2.01 16.43
CA ASP A 463 32.21 1.06 17.54
C ASP A 463 31.34 1.60 18.70
N GLU A 464 30.73 2.78 18.55
CA GLU A 464 29.89 3.47 19.56
C GLU A 464 28.37 3.33 19.28
N GLY A 465 27.99 2.27 18.56
CA GLY A 465 26.72 2.08 17.85
C GLY A 465 25.39 2.13 18.63
N LYS A 466 25.34 2.53 19.91
CA LYS A 466 24.07 2.69 20.65
C LYS A 466 23.58 4.12 20.77
N VAL A 467 24.49 5.09 20.89
CA VAL A 467 24.15 6.52 20.96
C VAL A 467 23.96 7.10 19.55
N LEU A 468 24.56 6.46 18.55
CA LEU A 468 24.56 6.93 17.16
C LEU A 468 23.34 6.51 16.33
N ILE A 469 22.51 5.55 16.76
CA ILE A 469 21.35 5.10 15.96
C ILE A 469 20.38 6.25 15.66
N ASP A 470 20.06 7.10 16.64
CA ASP A 470 19.18 8.27 16.44
C ASP A 470 19.82 9.28 15.48
N THR A 471 21.14 9.43 15.57
CA THR A 471 21.93 10.29 14.67
C THR A 471 21.95 9.73 13.25
N ILE A 472 22.13 8.41 13.09
CA ILE A 472 22.08 7.70 11.80
C ILE A 472 20.68 7.82 11.18
N ASN A 473 19.62 7.72 11.97
CA ASN A 473 18.25 7.92 11.51
C ASN A 473 17.99 9.36 11.05
N THR A 474 18.43 10.36 11.80
CA THR A 474 18.31 11.78 11.38
C THR A 474 19.08 12.05 10.08
N ILE A 475 20.27 11.47 9.94
CA ILE A 475 21.08 11.59 8.73
C ILE A 475 20.42 10.88 7.55
N TYR A 476 19.80 9.73 7.79
CA TYR A 476 19.03 9.01 6.78
C TYR A 476 17.83 9.84 6.28
N GLU A 477 17.11 10.52 7.17
CA GLU A 477 16.01 11.43 6.83
C GLU A 477 16.49 12.65 6.03
N LEU A 478 17.62 13.25 6.41
CA LEU A 478 18.23 14.35 5.64
C LEU A 478 18.60 13.92 4.22
N GLY A 479 19.06 12.68 4.05
CA GLY A 479 19.23 12.05 2.73
C GLY A 479 17.92 12.03 1.93
N GLN A 480 16.82 11.60 2.56
CA GLN A 480 15.51 11.54 1.90
C GLN A 480 14.95 12.92 1.54
N GLU A 481 15.15 13.94 2.38
CA GLU A 481 14.75 15.31 2.05
C GLU A 481 15.57 15.88 0.89
N ALA A 482 16.87 15.56 0.82
CA ALA A 482 17.72 15.94 -0.30
C ALA A 482 17.31 15.25 -1.62
N GLU A 483 16.77 14.02 -1.58
CA GLU A 483 16.23 13.33 -2.76
C GLU A 483 15.04 14.11 -3.37
N LYS A 484 14.19 14.73 -2.55
CA LYS A 484 12.96 15.41 -3.02
C LYS A 484 13.21 16.67 -3.84
N ILE A 485 14.35 17.31 -3.67
CA ILE A 485 14.71 18.56 -4.35
C ILE A 485 15.61 18.35 -5.57
N GLN A 486 15.87 17.09 -5.94
CA GLN A 486 16.64 16.77 -7.13
C GLN A 486 15.86 17.09 -8.41
N LEU A 487 16.59 17.38 -9.49
CA LEU A 487 16.00 17.51 -10.82
C LEU A 487 15.28 16.21 -11.20
N SER A 488 14.18 16.34 -11.96
CA SER A 488 13.42 15.22 -12.53
C SER A 488 14.32 14.17 -13.21
N TYR A 489 15.40 14.64 -13.86
CA TYR A 489 16.45 13.83 -14.49
C TYR A 489 17.13 12.81 -13.57
N PHE A 490 17.14 13.03 -12.25
CA PHE A 490 17.78 12.16 -11.26
C PHE A 490 16.77 11.33 -10.44
N LEU A 491 15.48 11.35 -10.83
CA LEU A 491 14.40 10.66 -10.12
C LEU A 491 13.83 9.47 -10.93
N PRO A 492 13.51 8.33 -10.29
CA PRO A 492 13.65 8.06 -8.85
C PRO A 492 15.12 7.94 -8.44
N TYR A 493 15.45 8.43 -7.24
CA TYR A 493 16.82 8.39 -6.74
C TYR A 493 17.19 6.97 -6.29
N GLU A 494 18.22 6.41 -6.93
CA GLU A 494 18.74 5.07 -6.65
C GLU A 494 20.06 5.17 -5.87
N SER A 495 20.12 4.58 -4.67
CA SER A 495 21.33 4.54 -3.84
C SER A 495 21.55 3.15 -3.25
N ASN A 496 22.65 2.52 -3.68
CA ASN A 496 23.10 1.24 -3.11
C ASN A 496 23.56 1.39 -1.66
N THR A 497 24.08 2.56 -1.27
CA THR A 497 24.51 2.84 0.10
C THR A 497 23.31 2.95 1.02
N ARG A 498 22.21 3.59 0.58
CA ARG A 498 20.91 3.58 1.27
C ARG A 498 20.41 2.15 1.52
N ASP A 499 20.43 1.31 0.49
CA ASP A 499 19.91 -0.05 0.57
C ASP A 499 20.83 -0.98 1.39
N ARG A 500 22.16 -0.78 1.35
CA ARG A 500 23.12 -1.51 2.20
C ARG A 500 23.00 -1.09 3.66
N LEU A 501 22.89 0.21 3.92
CA LEU A 501 22.63 0.73 5.26
C LEU A 501 21.34 0.13 5.83
N LYS A 502 20.31 -0.06 4.98
CA LYS A 502 19.06 -0.75 5.33
C LYS A 502 19.21 -2.28 5.50
N ASN A 503 19.94 -2.98 4.63
CA ASN A 503 20.09 -4.45 4.69
C ASN A 503 21.10 -4.93 5.75
N ALA A 504 22.07 -4.09 6.13
CA ALA A 504 22.96 -4.37 7.25
C ALA A 504 22.20 -4.47 8.58
N PHE A 505 21.03 -3.81 8.69
CA PHE A 505 20.08 -4.07 9.78
C PHE A 505 19.49 -5.49 9.74
N ASP A 506 19.39 -6.13 8.57
CA ASP A 506 18.64 -7.38 8.36
C ASP A 506 19.51 -8.67 8.27
N ILE A 507 20.79 -8.59 7.85
CA ILE A 507 21.61 -9.75 7.41
C ILE A 507 22.48 -10.43 8.51
N GLN A 508 22.79 -9.80 9.64
CA GLN A 508 23.67 -10.41 10.67
C GLN A 508 23.10 -11.67 11.36
N THR A 509 21.93 -12.18 10.95
CA THR A 509 21.06 -13.06 11.74
C THR A 509 20.87 -14.51 11.24
N SER A 510 21.41 -15.00 10.09
CA SER A 510 20.83 -16.23 9.43
C SER A 510 21.68 -17.37 8.77
N ARG A 511 23.02 -17.51 8.88
CA ARG A 511 23.81 -18.52 8.06
C ARG A 511 24.31 -19.85 8.71
N ASP A 512 24.10 -20.13 10.00
CA ASP A 512 24.77 -21.26 10.71
C ASP A 512 23.94 -22.57 10.93
N ASP A 513 22.71 -22.69 10.42
CA ASP A 513 21.72 -23.62 11.02
C ASP A 513 21.68 -25.10 10.53
N GLU A 514 22.11 -25.52 9.34
CA GLU A 514 21.72 -26.85 8.79
C GLU A 514 22.43 -28.10 9.38
N ASN A 515 23.73 -28.06 9.69
CA ASN A 515 24.43 -29.23 10.27
C ASN A 515 24.15 -29.43 11.76
N VAL A 516 23.79 -28.35 12.47
CA VAL A 516 23.39 -28.37 13.88
C VAL A 516 22.05 -29.12 14.04
N VAL A 517 21.11 -28.93 13.11
CA VAL A 517 19.74 -29.48 13.17
C VAL A 517 19.70 -31.01 13.28
N LEU A 518 20.59 -31.76 12.62
CA LEU A 518 20.59 -33.23 12.66
C LEU A 518 21.09 -33.80 14.00
N SER A 519 22.11 -33.19 14.61
CA SER A 519 22.64 -33.62 15.91
C SER A 519 21.69 -33.28 17.07
N THR A 520 21.09 -32.09 17.01
CA THR A 520 20.09 -31.59 17.98
C THR A 520 18.83 -32.45 17.98
N ARG A 521 18.40 -32.92 16.81
CA ARG A 521 17.23 -33.82 16.67
C ARG A 521 17.38 -35.12 17.47
N LYS A 522 18.57 -35.73 17.44
CA LYS A 522 18.83 -37.00 18.14
C LYS A 522 18.84 -36.80 19.65
N LYS A 523 19.44 -35.70 20.14
CA LYS A 523 19.48 -35.35 21.57
C LYS A 523 18.08 -35.17 22.17
N ARG A 524 17.16 -34.48 21.46
CA ARG A 524 15.78 -34.24 21.92
C ARG A 524 14.97 -35.52 22.12
N LEU A 525 15.11 -36.49 21.22
CA LEU A 525 14.33 -37.75 21.26
C LEU A 525 14.81 -38.73 22.35
N THR A 526 16.05 -38.58 22.82
CA THR A 526 16.64 -39.45 23.85
C THR A 526 16.69 -38.80 25.24
N ASN A 527 16.32 -37.53 25.38
CA ASN A 527 16.35 -36.80 26.64
C ASN A 527 15.17 -37.23 27.55
N GLN A 528 15.45 -38.03 28.57
CA GLN A 528 14.44 -38.53 29.52
C GLN A 528 13.82 -37.42 30.36
N HIS A 529 14.61 -36.44 30.80
CA HIS A 529 14.11 -35.33 31.62
C HIS A 529 13.06 -34.49 30.87
N ARG A 530 13.32 -34.20 29.60
CA ARG A 530 12.35 -33.55 28.70
C ARG A 530 11.06 -34.36 28.56
N ILE A 531 11.17 -35.69 28.44
CA ILE A 531 10.00 -36.58 28.36
C ILE A 531 9.16 -36.52 29.63
N GLU A 532 9.80 -36.57 30.80
CA GLU A 532 9.12 -36.54 32.09
C GLU A 532 8.42 -35.20 32.35
N ILE A 533 9.07 -34.07 32.07
CA ILE A 533 8.47 -32.74 32.25
C ILE A 533 7.22 -32.56 31.39
N ILE A 534 7.29 -32.95 30.11
CA ILE A 534 6.14 -32.84 29.20
C ILE A 534 4.98 -33.71 29.68
N LYS A 535 5.25 -34.94 30.16
CA LYS A 535 4.22 -35.82 30.72
C LYS A 535 3.59 -35.21 31.97
N LYS A 536 4.40 -34.81 32.95
CA LYS A 536 3.94 -34.18 34.20
C LYS A 536 3.09 -32.93 33.93
N HIS A 537 3.51 -32.10 32.97
CA HIS A 537 2.74 -30.91 32.58
C HIS A 537 1.37 -31.29 32.00
N ARG A 538 1.30 -32.29 31.11
CA ARG A 538 0.03 -32.77 30.53
C ARG A 538 -0.89 -33.44 31.56
N GLU A 539 -0.33 -34.23 32.47
CA GLU A 539 -1.07 -34.87 33.58
C GLU A 539 -1.67 -33.82 34.53
N TRP A 540 -0.88 -32.81 34.90
CA TRP A 540 -1.36 -31.71 35.73
C TRP A 540 -2.47 -30.91 35.04
N MET A 541 -2.32 -30.64 33.74
CA MET A 541 -3.33 -29.93 32.95
C MET A 541 -4.66 -30.70 32.88
N ALA A 542 -4.61 -32.02 32.69
CA ALA A 542 -5.81 -32.85 32.69
C ALA A 542 -6.50 -32.85 34.06
N TYR A 543 -5.73 -33.02 35.14
CA TYR A 543 -6.25 -32.94 36.50
C TYR A 543 -6.88 -31.56 36.81
N ALA A 544 -6.22 -30.47 36.42
CA ALA A 544 -6.71 -29.12 36.65
C ALA A 544 -8.03 -28.86 35.87
N LEU A 545 -8.14 -29.35 34.63
CA LEU A 545 -9.37 -29.26 33.83
C LEU A 545 -10.52 -30.06 34.47
N GLU A 546 -10.26 -31.26 34.97
CA GLU A 546 -11.26 -32.05 35.72
C GLU A 546 -11.73 -31.33 36.99
N VAL A 547 -10.84 -30.67 37.73
CA VAL A 547 -11.19 -29.88 38.92
C VAL A 547 -12.00 -28.63 38.55
N ARG A 548 -11.67 -27.95 37.44
CA ARG A 548 -12.41 -26.79 36.91
C ARG A 548 -13.84 -27.17 36.53
N ASN A 549 -14.03 -28.33 35.93
CA ASN A 549 -15.34 -28.79 35.47
C ASN A 549 -16.22 -29.30 36.63
N ASN A 550 -15.64 -29.71 37.76
CA ASN A 550 -16.37 -30.40 38.84
C ASN A 550 -16.56 -29.61 40.16
N SER A 551 -16.02 -28.40 40.34
CA SER A 551 -16.04 -27.76 41.68
C SER A 551 -16.49 -26.29 41.71
N GLN A 552 -17.48 -26.01 42.58
CA GLN A 552 -17.80 -24.69 43.17
C GLN A 552 -16.69 -24.18 44.12
N LEU A 553 -15.57 -24.90 44.24
CA LEU A 553 -14.45 -24.48 45.07
C LEU A 553 -13.58 -23.52 44.29
N ALA A 554 -13.50 -22.29 44.79
CA ALA A 554 -12.42 -21.37 44.50
C ALA A 554 -11.10 -22.14 44.63
N LEU A 555 -10.44 -22.39 43.49
CA LEU A 555 -9.11 -22.98 43.46
C LEU A 555 -8.20 -22.07 44.28
N VAL A 556 -7.77 -22.65 45.39
CA VAL A 556 -6.96 -22.12 46.48
C VAL A 556 -6.00 -21.06 45.98
N SER A 557 -6.05 -19.90 46.63
CA SER A 557 -5.13 -18.75 46.61
C SER A 557 -3.71 -19.11 47.06
N GLY A 558 -3.20 -20.24 46.58
CA GLY A 558 -1.87 -20.77 46.85
C GLY A 558 -0.83 -19.96 46.09
N THR A 559 -0.29 -18.94 46.75
CA THR A 559 0.97 -18.26 46.40
C THR A 559 0.98 -17.43 45.10
N GLN A 560 0.00 -16.54 44.94
CA GLN A 560 0.09 -15.47 43.94
C GLN A 560 1.20 -14.45 44.23
N ARG A 561 1.68 -14.37 45.47
CA ARG A 561 2.76 -13.43 45.82
C ARG A 561 4.13 -14.06 45.52
N PRO A 562 5.02 -13.36 44.79
CA PRO A 562 6.40 -13.78 44.65
C PRO A 562 7.05 -13.92 46.03
N ARG A 563 7.83 -14.99 46.27
CA ARG A 563 8.59 -15.13 47.53
C ARG A 563 9.80 -14.20 47.57
N VAL A 564 10.31 -13.83 46.39
CA VAL A 564 11.45 -12.93 46.22
C VAL A 564 11.03 -11.80 45.28
N LYS A 565 11.32 -10.55 45.64
CA LYS A 565 11.01 -9.39 44.78
C LYS A 565 11.90 -9.41 43.53
N GLN A 566 11.28 -9.35 42.36
CA GLN A 566 11.95 -9.19 41.07
C GLN A 566 12.09 -7.67 40.79
N HIS A 567 13.32 -7.15 40.72
CA HIS A 567 13.59 -5.78 40.26
C HIS A 567 13.89 -5.79 38.76
N ILE A 568 13.34 -4.84 38.00
CA ILE A 568 13.20 -4.99 36.55
C ILE A 568 13.96 -3.90 35.80
N ALA A 569 14.75 -4.32 34.82
CA ALA A 569 15.30 -3.46 33.78
C ALA A 569 14.46 -3.65 32.50
N LYS A 570 14.11 -2.56 31.80
CA LYS A 570 13.35 -2.61 30.52
C LYS A 570 14.23 -2.92 29.31
N SER A 571 15.38 -3.56 29.54
CA SER A 571 16.46 -3.59 28.57
C SER A 571 17.31 -4.83 28.74
N LEU A 572 17.69 -5.43 27.62
CA LEU A 572 18.65 -6.53 27.56
C LEU A 572 20.10 -6.06 27.81
N ILE A 573 20.32 -4.75 27.83
CA ILE A 573 21.64 -4.14 27.89
C ILE A 573 22.27 -4.38 29.26
N GLY A 574 23.46 -4.98 29.28
CA GLY A 574 24.23 -5.21 30.51
C GLY A 574 23.83 -6.47 31.30
N LEU A 575 22.93 -7.30 30.77
CA LEU A 575 22.57 -8.59 31.36
C LEU A 575 23.51 -9.71 30.88
N LYS A 576 23.81 -10.68 31.74
CA LYS A 576 24.57 -11.89 31.43
C LYS A 576 23.65 -13.02 30.98
N ALA A 577 24.04 -13.83 29.99
CA ALA A 577 23.28 -15.03 29.65
C ALA A 577 23.33 -16.06 30.80
N ILE A 578 22.22 -16.77 31.01
CA ILE A 578 22.13 -17.94 31.90
C ILE A 578 21.29 -19.03 31.24
N SER A 579 21.69 -20.29 31.43
CA SER A 579 20.96 -21.48 30.98
C SER A 579 20.17 -22.13 32.13
N ILE A 580 19.14 -22.92 31.81
CA ILE A 580 18.31 -23.62 32.80
C ILE A 580 19.17 -24.48 33.73
N ARG A 581 20.17 -25.16 33.19
CA ARG A 581 21.09 -26.02 33.94
C ARG A 581 21.96 -25.28 34.96
N GLU A 582 22.28 -24.02 34.70
CA GLU A 582 23.09 -23.20 35.61
C GLU A 582 22.25 -22.64 36.77
N MET A 583 20.92 -22.68 36.66
CA MET A 583 20.04 -22.25 37.72
C MET A 583 19.96 -23.32 38.81
N ASN A 584 20.29 -22.95 40.04
CA ASN A 584 20.18 -23.82 41.22
C ASN A 584 18.72 -24.24 41.48
N PRO A 585 18.36 -25.52 41.28
CA PRO A 585 16.99 -26.00 41.38
C PRO A 585 16.52 -26.24 42.82
N THR A 586 17.36 -26.02 43.84
CA THR A 586 17.04 -26.40 45.23
C THR A 586 16.48 -25.26 46.08
N LYS A 587 16.36 -24.04 45.53
CA LYS A 587 15.84 -22.88 46.25
C LYS A 587 15.26 -21.84 45.30
N ASP A 588 14.33 -21.05 45.81
CA ASP A 588 13.84 -19.85 45.14
C ASP A 588 14.98 -18.85 44.94
N HIS A 589 15.22 -18.44 43.70
CA HIS A 589 16.27 -17.48 43.37
C HIS A 589 15.93 -16.65 42.14
N VAL A 590 16.08 -15.32 42.28
CA VAL A 590 16.00 -14.37 41.16
C VAL A 590 17.42 -14.10 40.68
N TYR A 591 17.70 -14.43 39.43
CA TYR A 591 19.01 -14.21 38.81
C TYR A 591 19.10 -12.78 38.28
N SER A 592 19.25 -11.82 39.19
CA SER A 592 19.36 -10.39 38.85
C SER A 592 20.62 -10.11 38.02
N GLY A 593 20.45 -9.34 36.94
CA GLY A 593 21.52 -9.05 35.98
C GLY A 593 21.71 -10.17 34.95
N TYR A 594 20.78 -11.12 34.84
CA TYR A 594 20.84 -12.20 33.86
C TYR A 594 19.64 -12.19 32.91
N VAL A 595 19.81 -12.82 31.75
CA VAL A 595 18.76 -13.09 30.76
C VAL A 595 18.75 -14.58 30.43
N LEU A 596 17.55 -15.17 30.44
CA LEU A 596 17.32 -16.55 30.02
C LEU A 596 16.59 -16.55 28.67
N SER A 597 17.21 -17.15 27.65
CA SER A 597 16.65 -17.27 26.30
C SER A 597 16.06 -18.65 26.10
N VAL A 598 14.79 -18.73 25.72
CA VAL A 598 14.07 -20.01 25.61
C VAL A 598 13.14 -20.09 24.41
N THR A 599 12.86 -21.33 23.98
CA THR A 599 11.88 -21.69 22.95
C THR A 599 10.71 -22.46 23.56
N ILE A 600 9.47 -22.12 23.20
CA ILE A 600 8.27 -22.85 23.63
C ILE A 600 8.20 -24.20 22.91
N ILE A 601 8.19 -25.30 23.66
CA ILE A 601 8.18 -26.67 23.11
C ILE A 601 6.89 -27.43 23.36
N GLU A 602 5.97 -26.86 24.13
CA GLU A 602 4.67 -27.46 24.43
C GLU A 602 3.53 -26.43 24.36
N VAL A 603 2.29 -26.89 24.13
CA VAL A 603 1.10 -26.04 24.04
C VAL A 603 0.95 -25.21 25.32
N ALA A 604 0.95 -23.89 25.18
CA ALA A 604 0.70 -22.97 26.27
C ALA A 604 -0.79 -22.96 26.64
N ASN A 605 -1.10 -22.85 27.93
CA ASN A 605 -2.48 -22.83 28.45
C ASN A 605 -2.68 -21.64 29.39
N ALA A 606 -3.79 -20.92 29.22
CA ALA A 606 -4.17 -19.80 30.09
C ALA A 606 -5.02 -20.30 31.25
N TRP A 607 -4.64 -19.87 32.44
CA TRP A 607 -5.26 -20.13 33.73
C TRP A 607 -5.26 -18.83 34.52
N THR A 608 -6.27 -17.98 34.35
CA THR A 608 -6.31 -16.63 34.95
C THR A 608 -5.93 -16.66 36.44
N PRO A 609 -4.84 -15.96 36.87
CA PRO A 609 -4.07 -14.93 36.16
C PRO A 609 -2.68 -15.38 35.63
N SER A 610 -2.53 -16.63 35.18
CA SER A 610 -1.28 -17.28 34.77
C SER A 610 -1.31 -18.01 33.41
N ILE A 611 -0.22 -18.00 32.64
CA ILE A 611 -0.01 -18.82 31.43
C ILE A 611 0.98 -19.92 31.80
N HIS A 612 0.65 -21.17 31.47
CA HIS A 612 1.43 -22.36 31.80
C HIS A 612 1.96 -22.97 30.51
N LEU A 613 3.28 -23.19 30.45
CA LEU A 613 3.95 -23.74 29.26
C LEU A 613 5.19 -24.56 29.66
N VAL A 614 5.77 -25.25 28.67
CA VAL A 614 7.07 -25.91 28.79
C VAL A 614 8.02 -25.26 27.78
N VAL A 615 9.20 -24.90 28.25
CA VAL A 615 10.23 -24.24 27.46
C VAL A 615 11.51 -25.06 27.41
N GLU A 616 12.34 -24.76 26.41
CA GLU A 616 13.66 -25.36 26.21
C GLU A 616 14.68 -24.26 25.91
N ASP A 617 15.84 -24.29 26.54
CA ASP A 617 16.93 -23.36 26.28
C ASP A 617 17.83 -23.81 25.11
N GLU A 618 18.87 -23.04 24.80
CA GLU A 618 19.83 -23.36 23.72
C GLU A 618 20.64 -24.65 23.96
N ASN A 619 20.75 -25.08 25.22
CA ASN A 619 21.45 -26.31 25.62
C ASN A 619 20.55 -27.56 25.57
N LEU A 620 19.29 -27.40 25.17
CA LEU A 620 18.25 -28.43 25.15
C LEU A 620 17.82 -28.90 26.54
N ASP A 621 18.07 -28.09 27.57
CA ASP A 621 17.52 -28.29 28.90
C ASP A 621 16.09 -27.73 28.90
N SER A 622 15.15 -28.48 29.48
CA SER A 622 13.73 -28.15 29.45
C SER A 622 13.20 -27.93 30.85
N GLU A 623 12.31 -26.96 31.03
CA GLU A 623 11.69 -26.68 32.32
C GLU A 623 10.24 -26.20 32.17
N ARG A 624 9.43 -26.38 33.21
CA ARG A 624 8.09 -25.77 33.26
C ARG A 624 8.21 -24.27 33.47
N MET A 625 7.32 -23.51 32.85
CA MET A 625 7.31 -22.06 32.96
C MET A 625 5.91 -21.51 33.15
N PHE A 626 5.74 -20.70 34.20
CA PHE A 626 4.49 -20.05 34.54
C PHE A 626 4.64 -18.51 34.51
N ILE A 627 3.86 -17.86 33.67
CA ILE A 627 3.83 -16.40 33.51
C ILE A 627 2.59 -15.86 34.20
N TYR A 628 2.75 -14.97 35.17
CA TYR A 628 1.69 -14.32 35.93
C TYR A 628 1.59 -12.84 35.54
N GLY A 629 0.44 -12.21 35.82
CA GLY A 629 0.29 -10.76 35.68
C GLY A 629 0.12 -10.24 34.24
N PHE A 630 -0.25 -11.10 33.29
CA PHE A 630 -0.63 -10.68 31.93
C PHE A 630 -2.08 -10.15 31.88
N PRO A 631 -2.45 -9.29 30.91
CA PRO A 631 -3.80 -8.70 30.85
C PRO A 631 -4.89 -9.76 30.57
N GLU A 632 -5.89 -9.86 31.46
CA GLU A 632 -7.01 -10.82 31.37
C GLU A 632 -7.75 -10.79 30.03
N ALA A 633 -7.86 -9.62 29.40
CA ALA A 633 -8.57 -9.42 28.13
C ALA A 633 -7.81 -9.96 26.89
N GLN A 634 -6.56 -10.40 27.03
CA GLN A 634 -5.70 -10.83 25.90
C GLN A 634 -5.20 -12.28 26.02
N GLY A 635 -5.52 -12.99 27.11
CA GLY A 635 -4.89 -14.28 27.46
C GLY A 635 -4.94 -15.35 26.38
N GLU A 636 -6.11 -15.64 25.81
CA GLU A 636 -6.28 -16.69 24.80
C GLU A 636 -5.76 -16.26 23.41
N HIS A 637 -5.86 -14.98 23.08
CA HIS A 637 -5.34 -14.41 21.83
C HIS A 637 -3.81 -14.44 21.80
N LEU A 638 -3.17 -14.05 22.92
CA LEU A 638 -1.73 -14.15 23.11
C LEU A 638 -1.23 -15.60 23.00
N ILE A 639 -1.98 -16.59 23.49
CA ILE A 639 -1.58 -18.00 23.35
C ILE A 639 -1.56 -18.45 21.89
N ASN A 640 -2.62 -18.12 21.15
CA ASN A 640 -2.77 -18.59 19.77
C ASN A 640 -1.89 -17.83 18.77
N GLU A 641 -1.45 -16.62 19.08
CA GLU A 641 -0.63 -15.79 18.17
C GLU A 641 0.81 -15.56 18.65
N VAL A 642 1.03 -15.46 19.95
CA VAL A 642 2.31 -15.05 20.55
C VAL A 642 3.04 -16.23 21.20
N PHE A 643 2.37 -17.02 22.03
CA PHE A 643 2.95 -18.16 22.77
C PHE A 643 2.73 -19.51 22.07
N THR A 644 2.92 -19.53 20.75
CA THR A 644 2.81 -20.76 19.96
C THR A 644 4.07 -21.64 20.06
N ILE A 645 3.93 -22.93 19.76
CA ILE A 645 5.07 -23.86 19.73
C ILE A 645 6.09 -23.37 18.69
N GLY A 646 7.33 -23.16 19.13
CA GLY A 646 8.42 -22.62 18.32
C GLY A 646 8.69 -21.13 18.50
N SER A 647 7.84 -20.41 19.25
CA SER A 647 8.12 -19.02 19.65
C SER A 647 9.35 -18.95 20.56
N LYS A 648 10.22 -17.98 20.31
CA LYS A 648 11.39 -17.66 21.14
C LYS A 648 11.14 -16.41 21.99
N MET A 649 11.67 -16.40 23.21
CA MET A 649 11.57 -15.26 24.11
C MET A 649 12.78 -15.15 25.05
N ASN A 650 13.08 -13.93 25.46
CA ASN A 650 14.08 -13.61 26.47
C ASN A 650 13.39 -13.19 27.77
N ILE A 651 13.87 -13.69 28.90
CA ILE A 651 13.34 -13.40 30.23
C ILE A 651 14.41 -12.66 31.02
N ILE A 652 14.11 -11.40 31.33
CA ILE A 652 14.98 -10.55 32.13
C ILE A 652 14.86 -10.92 33.60
N ASN A 653 16.01 -11.12 34.26
CA ASN A 653 16.13 -11.49 35.66
C ASN A 653 15.28 -12.72 36.00
N PRO A 654 15.49 -13.87 35.34
CA PRO A 654 14.61 -15.03 35.46
C PRO A 654 14.53 -15.50 36.92
N TYR A 655 13.32 -15.81 37.35
CA TYR A 655 13.04 -16.29 38.70
C TYR A 655 12.81 -17.79 38.67
N LEU A 656 13.78 -18.57 39.16
CA LEU A 656 13.55 -19.99 39.42
C LEU A 656 12.87 -20.15 40.77
N ARG A 657 11.76 -20.88 40.78
CA ARG A 657 10.92 -21.08 41.94
C ARG A 657 10.66 -22.56 42.16
N LEU A 658 10.66 -22.98 43.42
CA LEU A 658 10.12 -24.29 43.79
C LEU A 658 8.60 -24.23 43.82
N GLY A 659 7.96 -25.10 43.05
CA GLY A 659 6.51 -25.25 42.98
C GLY A 659 5.91 -25.43 44.37
N ALA A 660 4.79 -24.75 44.64
CA ALA A 660 4.23 -24.67 45.99
C ALA A 660 3.72 -26.03 46.52
N ASN A 661 3.33 -26.93 45.62
CA ASN A 661 2.68 -28.19 45.96
C ASN A 661 3.57 -29.43 45.69
N ASP A 662 4.44 -29.36 44.68
CA ASP A 662 5.30 -30.48 44.25
C ASP A 662 6.77 -30.30 44.63
N HIS A 663 7.17 -29.12 45.10
CA HIS A 663 8.57 -28.75 45.40
C HIS A 663 9.54 -28.93 44.24
N GLU A 664 9.02 -29.01 43.02
CA GLU A 664 9.79 -29.16 41.80
C GLU A 664 10.13 -27.77 41.24
N PRO A 665 11.31 -27.58 40.62
CA PRO A 665 11.67 -26.31 40.03
C PRO A 665 10.72 -25.94 38.87
N LEU A 666 10.50 -24.63 38.71
CA LEU A 666 9.87 -24.04 37.53
C LEU A 666 10.39 -22.61 37.34
N VAL A 667 10.39 -22.13 36.10
CA VAL A 667 10.67 -20.73 35.80
C VAL A 667 9.39 -19.92 35.99
N ARG A 668 9.41 -18.95 36.89
CA ARG A 668 8.30 -18.05 37.16
C ARG A 668 8.58 -16.68 36.56
N VAL A 669 7.57 -16.09 35.96
CA VAL A 669 7.60 -14.70 35.49
C VAL A 669 6.43 -13.98 36.13
N ASP A 670 6.67 -12.90 36.87
CA ASP A 670 5.60 -12.16 37.56
C ASP A 670 5.28 -10.81 36.91
N ASP A 671 6.18 -10.27 36.06
CA ASP A 671 5.92 -9.10 35.23
C ASP A 671 6.07 -9.46 33.75
N PHE A 672 4.96 -9.33 33.02
CA PHE A 672 4.93 -9.57 31.58
C PHE A 672 5.95 -8.71 30.81
N ALA A 673 6.26 -7.49 31.28
CA ALA A 673 7.25 -6.61 30.65
C ALA A 673 8.70 -7.11 30.77
N SER A 674 8.97 -8.12 31.61
CA SER A 674 10.27 -8.80 31.66
C SER A 674 10.47 -9.81 30.53
N ILE A 675 9.41 -10.11 29.77
CA ILE A 675 9.45 -10.96 28.58
C ILE A 675 9.66 -10.09 27.35
N ILE A 676 10.71 -10.38 26.60
CA ILE A 676 10.92 -9.80 25.27
C ILE A 676 10.76 -10.93 24.27
N MET A 677 9.62 -10.91 23.57
CA MET A 677 9.36 -11.84 22.48
C MET A 677 10.28 -11.51 21.30
N HIS A 678 10.84 -12.56 20.69
CA HIS A 678 11.59 -12.40 19.44
C HIS A 678 10.63 -12.07 18.30
N SER A 679 11.14 -11.35 17.29
CA SER A 679 10.39 -10.97 16.09
C SER A 679 9.90 -12.19 15.31
N GLU A 680 8.87 -12.06 14.47
CA GLU A 680 8.31 -13.22 13.73
C GLU A 680 9.34 -13.95 12.86
N SER A 681 10.30 -13.22 12.31
CA SER A 681 11.42 -13.75 11.53
C SER A 681 12.41 -14.59 12.35
N GLU A 682 12.48 -14.39 13.67
CA GLU A 682 13.35 -15.13 14.59
C GLU A 682 12.68 -16.38 15.19
N ARG A 683 11.37 -16.58 14.94
CA ARG A 683 10.60 -17.72 15.44
C ARG A 683 10.93 -19.00 14.66
N ILE A 684 10.91 -20.14 15.34
CA ILE A 684 10.99 -21.46 14.68
C ILE A 684 9.60 -21.82 14.17
N ILE A 685 9.18 -21.19 13.07
CA ILE A 685 7.85 -21.37 12.49
C ILE A 685 7.63 -22.84 12.15
N ASN A 686 6.43 -23.34 12.48
CA ASN A 686 6.03 -24.72 12.27
C ASN A 686 7.02 -25.71 12.92
N MET A 687 7.48 -25.47 14.16
CA MET A 687 8.37 -26.42 14.82
C MET A 687 7.68 -27.79 15.03
N CYS A 688 8.38 -28.88 14.70
CA CYS A 688 7.91 -30.24 14.94
C CYS A 688 7.85 -30.51 16.45
N ARG A 689 6.67 -30.75 17.01
CA ARG A 689 6.49 -30.95 18.46
C ARG A 689 7.31 -32.11 19.04
N CYS A 690 7.53 -33.16 18.25
CA CYS A 690 8.28 -34.35 18.67
C CYS A 690 9.80 -34.14 18.67
N CYS A 691 10.37 -33.66 17.55
CA CYS A 691 11.83 -33.64 17.36
C CYS A 691 12.42 -32.23 17.19
N GLY A 692 11.56 -31.20 17.21
CA GLY A 692 11.91 -29.79 17.15
C GLY A 692 12.50 -29.29 15.83
N LYS A 693 12.34 -30.06 14.74
CA LYS A 693 12.68 -29.62 13.37
C LYS A 693 11.75 -28.47 12.93
N ALA A 694 12.31 -27.37 12.45
CA ALA A 694 11.55 -26.26 11.85
C ALA A 694 10.74 -26.70 10.61
N ASN A 695 9.76 -25.91 10.18
CA ASN A 695 9.01 -26.13 8.93
C ASN A 695 8.26 -27.48 8.84
N ALA A 696 7.75 -27.97 9.96
CA ALA A 696 6.90 -29.15 10.05
C ALA A 696 5.54 -28.96 9.37
N SER A 697 5.24 -29.79 8.39
CA SER A 697 4.02 -29.68 7.56
C SER A 697 2.89 -30.64 7.94
N HIS A 698 3.18 -31.73 8.67
CA HIS A 698 2.16 -32.74 8.98
C HIS A 698 1.34 -32.33 10.19
N VAL A 699 0.07 -32.03 9.98
CA VAL A 699 -0.86 -31.62 11.04
C VAL A 699 -1.46 -32.85 11.71
N CYS A 700 -1.55 -32.82 13.04
CA CYS A 700 -2.18 -33.88 13.81
C CYS A 700 -3.64 -34.12 13.35
N GLY A 701 -3.94 -35.34 12.93
CA GLY A 701 -5.29 -35.72 12.52
C GLY A 701 -6.37 -35.52 13.60
N LYS A 702 -6.00 -35.55 14.90
CA LYS A 702 -6.92 -35.43 16.03
C LYS A 702 -7.06 -33.99 16.56
N CYS A 703 -5.97 -33.38 17.03
CA CYS A 703 -6.04 -32.04 17.64
C CYS A 703 -5.97 -30.87 16.63
N LYS A 704 -5.63 -31.13 15.36
CA LYS A 704 -5.51 -30.14 14.27
C LYS A 704 -4.52 -28.98 14.49
N GLN A 705 -3.89 -28.87 15.66
CA GLN A 705 -2.96 -27.79 16.01
C GLN A 705 -1.49 -28.24 16.01
N ALA A 706 -1.19 -29.43 16.55
CA ALA A 706 0.18 -29.91 16.63
C ALA A 706 0.75 -30.25 15.25
N ARG A 707 1.97 -29.81 14.97
CA ARG A 707 2.69 -30.05 13.72
C ARG A 707 3.87 -31.01 13.90
N TYR A 708 4.08 -31.85 12.89
CA TYR A 708 5.13 -32.86 12.85
C TYR A 708 5.87 -32.83 11.52
N CYS A 709 7.18 -33.10 11.53
CA CYS A 709 7.95 -33.18 10.29
C CYS A 709 7.69 -34.48 9.52
N SER A 710 7.06 -35.47 10.18
CA SER A 710 6.71 -36.77 9.61
C SER A 710 5.62 -37.44 10.43
N LYS A 711 4.93 -38.42 9.83
CA LYS A 711 3.97 -39.29 10.52
C LYS A 711 4.64 -40.10 11.64
N ASP A 712 5.90 -40.47 11.48
CA ASP A 712 6.67 -41.18 12.51
C ASP A 712 6.88 -40.31 13.75
N CYS A 713 7.19 -39.02 13.57
CA CYS A 713 7.27 -38.08 14.69
C CYS A 713 5.92 -37.92 15.41
N GLN A 714 4.80 -38.00 14.70
CA GLN A 714 3.48 -37.98 15.34
C GLN A 714 3.24 -39.25 16.17
N ILE A 715 3.56 -40.44 15.63
CA ILE A 715 3.45 -41.72 16.35
C ILE A 715 4.39 -41.74 17.56
N MET A 716 5.59 -41.18 17.40
CA MET A 716 6.59 -41.11 18.45
C MET A 716 6.18 -40.14 19.56
N ASP A 717 5.55 -39.00 19.23
CA ASP A 717 4.94 -38.13 20.23
C ASP A 717 3.84 -38.83 21.03
N TRP A 718 3.02 -39.64 20.34
CA TRP A 718 2.02 -40.50 20.98
C TRP A 718 2.64 -41.51 21.95
N LYS A 719 3.74 -42.17 21.55
CA LYS A 719 4.42 -43.20 22.35
C LYS A 719 5.22 -42.62 23.52
N LEU A 720 6.00 -41.57 23.26
CA LEU A 720 6.93 -40.99 24.23
C LEU A 720 6.20 -40.09 25.23
N TYR A 721 5.28 -39.23 24.77
CA TYR A 721 4.70 -38.15 25.59
C TYR A 721 3.21 -38.32 25.90
N GLN A 722 2.58 -39.45 25.53
CA GLN A 722 1.18 -39.78 25.83
C GLN A 722 0.16 -38.67 25.45
N HIS A 723 0.01 -38.42 24.15
CA HIS A 723 -0.85 -37.39 23.54
C HIS A 723 -2.37 -37.46 23.88
N LYS A 724 -2.81 -38.32 24.81
CA LYS A 724 -4.23 -38.58 25.15
C LYS A 724 -4.88 -37.49 26.01
N LEU A 725 -4.09 -36.61 26.64
CA LEU A 725 -4.53 -35.61 27.62
C LEU A 725 -4.77 -34.20 27.04
N ILE A 726 -5.01 -34.09 25.73
CA ILE A 726 -5.26 -32.81 25.04
C ILE A 726 -6.72 -32.78 24.57
N PHE A 727 -7.68 -32.84 25.50
CA PHE A 727 -9.09 -32.60 25.19
C PHE A 727 -9.81 -32.06 26.43
N ASP A 728 -10.12 -30.76 26.42
CA ASP A 728 -11.50 -30.25 26.50
C ASP A 728 -11.49 -28.72 26.35
N SER A 729 -11.46 -28.26 25.10
CA SER A 729 -12.14 -27.03 24.73
C SER A 729 -12.77 -27.21 23.35
N VAL A 730 -14.10 -27.12 23.35
CA VAL A 730 -15.00 -27.08 22.19
C VAL A 730 -15.32 -28.44 21.54
N ALA A 731 -15.71 -29.39 22.39
CA ALA A 731 -16.86 -30.22 22.13
C ALA A 731 -17.97 -29.85 23.13
N SER A 732 -18.63 -28.71 22.91
CA SER A 732 -19.98 -28.47 23.45
C SER A 732 -20.95 -28.43 22.28
N MET A 733 -22.11 -29.03 22.47
CA MET A 733 -23.19 -29.20 21.48
C MET A 733 -23.30 -28.01 20.53
N SER A 734 -23.23 -28.27 19.22
CA SER A 734 -23.35 -27.23 18.21
C SER A 734 -24.76 -26.62 18.26
N GLU A 735 -24.93 -25.56 19.03
CA GLU A 735 -26.15 -24.75 19.00
C GLU A 735 -26.36 -24.24 17.56
N GLU A 736 -27.55 -24.50 17.03
CA GLU A 736 -27.94 -24.12 15.68
C GLU A 736 -28.06 -22.59 15.59
N LEU A 737 -27.35 -21.98 14.63
CA LEU A 737 -27.41 -20.54 14.37
C LEU A 737 -28.58 -20.27 13.44
N ILE A 738 -29.58 -19.50 13.89
CA ILE A 738 -30.77 -19.19 13.10
C ILE A 738 -30.80 -17.69 12.82
N LEU A 739 -30.83 -17.28 11.55
CA LEU A 739 -30.83 -15.88 11.16
C LEU A 739 -32.20 -15.49 10.59
N TYR A 740 -32.86 -14.51 11.21
CA TYR A 740 -34.04 -13.87 10.65
C TYR A 740 -33.62 -12.73 9.73
N HIS A 741 -33.92 -12.85 8.43
CA HIS A 741 -33.52 -11.84 7.45
C HIS A 741 -34.45 -11.77 6.24
N TYR A 742 -34.20 -10.80 5.36
CA TYR A 742 -34.73 -10.79 4.00
C TYR A 742 -33.60 -10.56 3.00
N PRO A 743 -33.73 -11.01 1.74
CA PRO A 743 -32.62 -10.99 0.77
C PRO A 743 -32.03 -9.59 0.55
N GLN A 744 -32.88 -8.57 0.41
CA GLN A 744 -32.47 -7.20 0.07
C GLN A 744 -31.94 -6.39 1.27
N SER A 745 -31.86 -6.97 2.47
CA SER A 745 -31.43 -6.24 3.68
C SER A 745 -29.91 -6.00 3.66
N PRO A 746 -29.44 -4.73 3.63
CA PRO A 746 -28.01 -4.41 3.75
C PRO A 746 -27.37 -4.97 5.02
N PHE A 747 -28.07 -4.76 6.14
CA PHE A 747 -27.60 -5.19 7.45
C PHE A 747 -27.57 -6.72 7.55
N ALA A 748 -28.49 -7.43 6.87
CA ALA A 748 -28.41 -8.89 6.81
C ALA A 748 -27.28 -9.39 5.94
N GLU A 749 -26.95 -8.70 4.84
CA GLU A 749 -25.77 -9.02 4.03
C GLU A 749 -24.49 -8.94 4.86
N LYS A 750 -24.37 -7.92 5.73
CA LYS A 750 -23.25 -7.81 6.68
C LYS A 750 -23.10 -9.07 7.54
N VAL A 751 -24.20 -9.60 8.09
CA VAL A 751 -24.18 -10.84 8.90
C VAL A 751 -23.89 -12.08 8.06
N ARG A 752 -24.48 -12.20 6.86
CA ARG A 752 -24.22 -13.33 5.96
C ARG A 752 -22.76 -13.41 5.54
N MET A 753 -22.14 -12.28 5.24
CA MET A 753 -20.71 -12.18 4.95
C MET A 753 -19.85 -12.60 6.15
N ALA A 754 -20.24 -12.24 7.38
CA ALA A 754 -19.58 -12.73 8.59
C ALA A 754 -19.70 -14.25 8.75
N MET A 755 -20.87 -14.83 8.44
CA MET A 755 -21.06 -16.30 8.41
C MET A 755 -20.17 -16.98 7.36
N GLY A 756 -20.05 -16.39 6.17
CA GLY A 756 -19.19 -16.92 5.10
C GLY A 756 -17.72 -16.85 5.43
N LEU A 757 -17.27 -15.72 5.99
CA LEU A 757 -15.90 -15.57 6.43
C LEU A 757 -15.51 -16.62 7.49
N LYS A 758 -16.40 -16.86 8.46
CA LYS A 758 -16.21 -17.86 9.52
C LYS A 758 -16.59 -19.29 9.07
N LYS A 759 -17.02 -19.48 7.82
CA LYS A 759 -17.47 -20.75 7.22
C LYS A 759 -18.51 -21.49 8.06
N LEU A 760 -19.49 -20.75 8.59
CA LEU A 760 -20.48 -21.27 9.52
C LEU A 760 -21.63 -21.98 8.81
N ASN A 761 -22.19 -22.97 9.49
CA ASN A 761 -23.47 -23.58 9.15
C ASN A 761 -24.59 -22.85 9.90
N TRP A 762 -25.65 -22.46 9.21
CA TRP A 762 -26.75 -21.69 9.79
C TRP A 762 -28.10 -21.94 9.09
N ARG A 763 -29.20 -21.52 9.72
CA ARG A 763 -30.57 -21.62 9.19
C ARG A 763 -31.09 -20.27 8.75
N SER A 764 -31.65 -20.22 7.56
CA SER A 764 -32.19 -19.01 6.94
C SER A 764 -33.69 -18.95 7.15
N VAL A 765 -34.14 -17.98 7.95
CA VAL A 765 -35.56 -17.67 8.14
C VAL A 765 -35.88 -16.37 7.41
N ILE A 766 -36.65 -16.47 6.33
CA ILE A 766 -37.08 -15.31 5.55
C ILE A 766 -38.27 -14.64 6.26
N VAL A 767 -38.14 -13.34 6.55
CA VAL A 767 -39.20 -12.54 7.19
C VAL A 767 -39.61 -11.35 6.34
N ASP A 768 -40.84 -10.87 6.52
CA ASP A 768 -41.35 -9.72 5.78
C ASP A 768 -40.57 -8.44 6.05
N ARG A 769 -40.40 -7.60 5.02
CA ARG A 769 -39.65 -6.34 5.14
C ARG A 769 -40.37 -5.28 5.97
N ILE A 770 -41.70 -5.33 5.99
CA ILE A 770 -42.60 -4.44 6.73
C ILE A 770 -43.32 -5.30 7.78
N PRO A 771 -43.41 -4.90 9.06
CA PRO A 771 -44.20 -5.60 10.07
C PRO A 771 -45.69 -5.72 9.65
N PRO A 772 -46.46 -6.70 10.17
CA PRO A 772 -46.17 -7.55 11.34
C PRO A 772 -45.29 -8.75 11.04
N ARG A 773 -44.64 -9.30 12.08
CA ARG A 773 -43.82 -10.53 12.03
C ARG A 773 -44.13 -11.36 13.26
N PRO A 774 -45.29 -12.03 13.33
CA PRO A 774 -45.86 -12.50 14.60
C PRO A 774 -44.92 -13.36 15.44
N HIS A 775 -44.30 -14.38 14.84
CA HIS A 775 -43.35 -15.26 15.54
C HIS A 775 -42.13 -14.50 16.04
N LEU A 776 -41.49 -13.68 15.20
CA LEU A 776 -40.32 -12.90 15.62
C LEU A 776 -40.67 -11.83 16.66
N GLN A 777 -41.83 -11.17 16.53
CA GLN A 777 -42.28 -10.15 17.48
C GLN A 777 -42.46 -10.71 18.88
N ALA A 778 -43.01 -11.93 18.99
CA ALA A 778 -43.10 -12.65 20.25
C ALA A 778 -41.70 -12.95 20.84
N LEU A 779 -40.73 -13.33 19.99
CA LEU A 779 -39.37 -13.62 20.45
C LEU A 779 -38.54 -12.38 20.82
N THR A 780 -38.85 -11.20 20.27
CA THR A 780 -38.03 -9.99 20.44
C THR A 780 -38.74 -8.83 21.13
N GLY A 781 -39.95 -9.04 21.65
CA GLY A 781 -40.76 -7.99 22.27
C GLY A 781 -41.07 -6.82 21.32
N GLY A 782 -41.23 -7.12 20.03
CA GLY A 782 -41.54 -6.09 19.03
C GLY A 782 -40.34 -5.33 18.44
N TYR A 783 -39.09 -5.71 18.76
CA TYR A 783 -37.91 -5.14 18.13
C TYR A 783 -38.02 -5.08 16.60
N ARG A 784 -37.81 -3.88 16.03
CA ARG A 784 -38.20 -3.60 14.64
C ARG A 784 -37.11 -3.86 13.61
N ARG A 785 -35.83 -3.77 13.97
CA ARG A 785 -34.70 -3.90 13.02
C ARG A 785 -34.45 -5.35 12.63
N ILE A 786 -33.97 -5.56 11.41
CA ILE A 786 -33.57 -6.87 10.85
C ILE A 786 -32.19 -6.70 10.22
N PRO A 787 -31.23 -7.58 10.51
CA PRO A 787 -31.39 -8.95 11.00
C PRO A 787 -31.48 -9.11 12.53
N VAL A 788 -31.96 -10.29 12.95
CA VAL A 788 -31.87 -10.81 14.33
C VAL A 788 -31.27 -12.21 14.27
N LEU A 789 -30.28 -12.49 15.12
CA LEU A 789 -29.69 -13.83 15.25
C LEU A 789 -30.31 -14.53 16.46
N GLN A 790 -30.81 -15.74 16.27
CA GLN A 790 -31.29 -16.63 17.32
C GLN A 790 -30.27 -17.74 17.59
N VAL A 791 -30.08 -18.04 18.87
CA VAL A 791 -29.34 -19.20 19.37
C VAL A 791 -30.15 -19.80 20.53
N GLY A 792 -30.90 -20.87 20.26
CA GLY A 792 -31.86 -21.40 21.25
C GLY A 792 -32.92 -20.35 21.62
N ALA A 793 -33.00 -20.00 22.90
CA ALA A 793 -33.90 -18.99 23.46
C ALA A 793 -33.24 -17.62 23.68
N ASP A 794 -32.06 -17.37 23.08
CA ASP A 794 -31.37 -16.09 23.13
C ASP A 794 -31.44 -15.38 21.76
N MET A 795 -31.99 -14.16 21.74
CA MET A 795 -32.17 -13.32 20.55
C MET A 795 -31.17 -12.15 20.57
N TYR A 796 -30.29 -12.08 19.57
CA TYR A 796 -29.28 -11.04 19.43
C TYR A 796 -29.71 -9.99 18.40
N CYS A 797 -29.92 -8.76 18.88
CA CYS A 797 -30.39 -7.63 18.10
C CYS A 797 -29.22 -6.78 17.60
N ASP A 798 -29.38 -6.19 16.41
CA ASP A 798 -28.41 -5.31 15.74
C ASP A 798 -27.12 -6.00 15.24
N THR A 799 -26.66 -5.59 14.06
CA THR A 799 -25.49 -6.20 13.42
C THR A 799 -24.21 -6.03 14.23
N HIS A 800 -24.05 -4.94 14.99
CA HIS A 800 -22.85 -4.74 15.81
C HIS A 800 -22.72 -5.83 16.89
N LEU A 801 -23.84 -6.16 17.54
CA LEU A 801 -23.85 -7.22 18.54
C LEU A 801 -23.79 -8.60 17.89
N ILE A 802 -24.56 -8.82 16.82
CA ILE A 802 -24.55 -10.11 16.10
C ILE A 802 -23.14 -10.50 15.66
N LEU A 803 -22.37 -9.59 15.06
CA LEU A 803 -20.99 -9.87 14.64
C LEU A 803 -20.11 -10.25 15.84
N ARG A 804 -20.25 -9.56 16.98
CA ARG A 804 -19.50 -9.90 18.22
C ARG A 804 -19.92 -11.25 18.78
N THR A 805 -21.21 -11.57 18.74
CA THR A 805 -21.74 -12.86 19.18
C THR A 805 -21.21 -13.99 18.30
N LEU A 806 -21.14 -13.82 16.99
CA LEU A 806 -20.55 -14.83 16.09
C LEU A 806 -19.06 -15.05 16.39
N ASP A 807 -18.31 -14.00 16.71
CA ASP A 807 -16.92 -14.12 17.13
C ASP A 807 -16.79 -14.88 18.46
N ARG A 808 -17.65 -14.54 19.44
CA ARG A 808 -17.71 -15.20 20.76
C ARG A 808 -18.10 -16.68 20.69
N LEU A 809 -19.08 -17.04 19.86
CA LEU A 809 -19.58 -18.41 19.75
C LEU A 809 -18.64 -19.33 18.94
N ARG A 810 -17.77 -18.76 18.11
CA ARG A 810 -16.85 -19.50 17.23
C ARG A 810 -15.44 -18.87 17.26
N PRO A 811 -14.78 -18.84 18.44
CA PRO A 811 -13.51 -18.14 18.64
C PRO A 811 -12.32 -18.80 17.91
N HIS A 812 -12.47 -20.06 17.49
CA HIS A 812 -11.44 -20.80 16.75
C HIS A 812 -11.44 -20.57 15.23
N SER A 813 -12.31 -19.69 14.73
CA SER A 813 -12.32 -19.23 13.34
C SER A 813 -11.82 -17.79 13.28
N LEU A 814 -11.48 -17.30 12.09
CA LEU A 814 -10.91 -15.97 11.89
C LEU A 814 -11.63 -14.89 12.70
N ALA A 815 -10.87 -14.09 13.45
CA ALA A 815 -11.38 -13.03 14.30
C ALA A 815 -11.98 -11.90 13.47
N LEU A 816 -13.22 -11.51 13.79
CA LEU A 816 -13.88 -10.37 13.13
C LEU A 816 -13.34 -9.03 13.65
N PHE A 817 -12.87 -9.00 14.90
CA PHE A 817 -12.36 -7.81 15.57
C PHE A 817 -10.90 -7.97 16.01
N SER A 818 -10.02 -8.38 15.08
CA SER A 818 -8.57 -8.56 15.32
C SER A 818 -7.87 -7.28 15.81
N ASN A 819 -8.32 -6.11 15.30
CA ASN A 819 -7.76 -4.81 15.66
C ASN A 819 -8.71 -3.98 16.54
N ARG A 820 -8.18 -3.34 17.58
CA ARG A 820 -8.94 -2.49 18.52
C ARG A 820 -9.68 -1.33 17.84
N ILE A 821 -9.21 -0.86 16.68
CA ILE A 821 -9.86 0.21 15.91
C ILE A 821 -11.03 -0.27 15.04
N THR A 822 -11.15 -1.58 14.81
CA THR A 822 -12.14 -2.16 13.89
C THR A 822 -13.56 -1.76 14.27
N GLN A 823 -13.92 -1.88 15.55
CA GLN A 823 -15.28 -1.60 16.01
C GLN A 823 -15.63 -0.10 15.94
N PRO A 824 -14.79 0.84 16.42
CA PRO A 824 -14.99 2.26 16.18
C PRO A 824 -15.14 2.63 14.70
N LEU A 825 -14.30 2.06 13.81
CA LEU A 825 -14.39 2.34 12.38
C LEU A 825 -15.66 1.76 11.74
N CYS A 826 -16.09 0.56 12.14
CA CYS A 826 -17.38 0.00 11.68
C CYS A 826 -18.54 0.92 12.06
N TRP A 827 -18.54 1.42 13.31
CA TRP A 827 -19.56 2.34 13.82
C TRP A 827 -19.58 3.64 13.04
N TRP A 828 -18.40 4.25 12.86
CA TRP A 828 -18.25 5.48 12.08
C TRP A 828 -18.72 5.29 10.64
N TRP A 829 -18.30 4.19 9.98
CA TRP A 829 -18.65 3.89 8.60
C TRP A 829 -20.16 3.77 8.39
N ASP A 830 -20.85 3.03 9.25
CA ASP A 830 -22.32 2.87 9.16
C ASP A 830 -23.04 4.21 9.28
N LYS A 831 -22.65 5.06 10.23
CA LYS A 831 -23.27 6.38 10.43
C LYS A 831 -22.92 7.36 9.29
N ALA A 832 -21.69 7.30 8.76
CA ALA A 832 -21.21 8.22 7.73
C ALA A 832 -21.78 7.91 6.33
N MET A 833 -21.93 6.63 5.98
CA MET A 833 -22.29 6.21 4.61
C MET A 833 -23.78 5.94 4.41
N PHE A 834 -24.48 5.43 5.42
CA PHE A 834 -25.84 4.94 5.22
C PHE A 834 -26.84 6.05 4.87
N ILE A 835 -26.76 7.21 5.55
CA ILE A 835 -27.68 8.33 5.29
C ILE A 835 -27.44 8.94 3.90
N PRO A 836 -26.21 9.33 3.50
CA PRO A 836 -25.98 9.87 2.15
C PRO A 836 -26.37 8.89 1.04
N LEU A 837 -26.07 7.59 1.22
CA LEU A 837 -26.48 6.54 0.27
C LEU A 837 -28.00 6.48 0.13
N PHE A 838 -28.70 6.58 1.26
CA PHE A 838 -30.14 6.57 1.30
C PHE A 838 -30.76 7.80 0.61
N GLN A 839 -30.28 9.00 0.95
CA GLN A 839 -30.73 10.25 0.34
C GLN A 839 -30.54 10.24 -1.18
N LEU A 840 -29.38 9.76 -1.64
CA LEU A 840 -29.08 9.61 -3.07
C LEU A 840 -30.10 8.69 -3.77
N ARG A 841 -30.45 7.56 -3.16
CA ARG A 841 -31.46 6.65 -3.71
C ARG A 841 -32.85 7.28 -3.79
N VAL A 842 -33.29 7.95 -2.72
CA VAL A 842 -34.62 8.57 -2.69
C VAL A 842 -34.71 9.73 -3.67
N GLY A 843 -33.68 10.57 -3.76
CA GLY A 843 -33.66 11.70 -4.70
C GLY A 843 -33.76 11.25 -6.16
N LEU A 844 -33.08 10.16 -6.55
CA LEU A 844 -33.08 9.70 -7.94
C LEU A 844 -34.30 8.84 -8.29
N SER A 845 -34.71 7.96 -7.39
CA SER A 845 -35.65 6.87 -7.70
C SER A 845 -36.82 6.79 -6.72
N GLY A 846 -37.08 7.86 -5.96
CA GLY A 846 -38.16 7.91 -4.97
C GLY A 846 -39.54 7.55 -5.53
N ASP A 847 -39.82 7.99 -6.77
CA ASP A 847 -41.09 7.73 -7.46
C ASP A 847 -41.32 6.25 -7.79
N LYS A 848 -40.25 5.46 -7.82
CA LYS A 848 -40.30 4.01 -8.10
C LYS A 848 -40.50 3.19 -6.82
N LEU A 849 -40.46 3.82 -5.64
CA LEU A 849 -40.68 3.15 -4.36
C LEU A 849 -42.18 3.15 -4.04
N SER A 850 -42.70 2.01 -3.60
CA SER A 850 -44.11 1.89 -3.23
C SER A 850 -44.46 2.84 -2.08
N LYS A 851 -45.63 3.48 -2.16
CA LYS A 851 -46.15 4.38 -1.12
C LYS A 851 -46.18 3.73 0.28
N GLU A 852 -46.65 2.49 0.38
CA GLU A 852 -46.68 1.73 1.63
C GLU A 852 -45.29 1.62 2.28
N TRP A 853 -44.27 1.33 1.48
CA TRP A 853 -42.90 1.27 1.96
C TRP A 853 -42.38 2.62 2.44
N LEU A 854 -42.63 3.71 1.70
CA LEU A 854 -42.22 5.06 2.07
C LEU A 854 -42.88 5.48 3.40
N GLU A 855 -44.17 5.20 3.58
CA GLU A 855 -44.89 5.49 4.82
C GLU A 855 -44.36 4.69 6.00
N ASP A 856 -44.09 3.40 5.83
CA ASP A 856 -43.47 2.58 6.88
C ASP A 856 -42.08 3.11 7.25
N ARG A 857 -41.26 3.49 6.26
CA ARG A 857 -39.92 4.02 6.52
C ARG A 857 -39.93 5.39 7.18
N GLN A 858 -40.87 6.26 6.85
CA GLN A 858 -41.08 7.53 7.56
C GLN A 858 -41.39 7.28 9.05
N LYS A 859 -42.19 6.24 9.36
CA LYS A 859 -42.42 5.80 10.75
C LYS A 859 -41.20 5.12 11.37
N PHE A 860 -40.28 4.59 10.57
CA PHE A 860 -39.07 3.91 11.04
C PHE A 860 -37.97 4.89 11.39
N ALA A 861 -37.83 5.99 10.65
CA ALA A 861 -36.84 7.04 10.92
C ALA A 861 -37.49 8.43 10.76
N PRO A 862 -38.30 8.89 11.74
CA PRO A 862 -39.05 10.14 11.65
C PRO A 862 -38.20 11.38 11.35
N GLN A 863 -36.92 11.34 11.70
CA GLN A 863 -35.95 12.42 11.51
C GLN A 863 -35.38 12.52 10.09
N ILE A 864 -35.67 11.57 9.20
CA ILE A 864 -35.21 11.56 7.80
C ILE A 864 -36.41 11.88 6.90
N SER A 865 -36.22 12.74 5.88
CA SER A 865 -37.25 12.94 4.86
C SER A 865 -37.21 11.80 3.83
N PHE A 866 -38.37 11.16 3.63
CA PHE A 866 -38.59 10.13 2.61
C PHE A 866 -39.27 10.66 1.36
N LYS A 867 -39.39 11.98 1.21
CA LYS A 867 -39.93 12.63 0.02
C LYS A 867 -38.84 12.83 -1.02
N LYS A 868 -39.16 12.60 -2.30
CA LYS A 868 -38.19 12.73 -3.39
C LYS A 868 -37.72 14.17 -3.54
N GLU A 869 -38.65 15.13 -3.48
CA GLU A 869 -38.41 16.56 -3.70
C GLU A 869 -37.45 17.17 -2.68
N ASP A 870 -37.50 16.66 -1.45
CA ASP A 870 -36.61 17.08 -0.36
C ASP A 870 -35.17 16.59 -0.59
N ASN A 871 -35.00 15.45 -1.27
CA ASN A 871 -33.70 14.80 -1.49
C ASN A 871 -33.09 15.11 -2.87
N GLU A 872 -33.89 15.50 -3.87
CA GLU A 872 -33.43 15.84 -5.23
C GLU A 872 -32.39 16.96 -5.22
N LYS A 873 -32.60 17.97 -4.36
CA LYS A 873 -31.70 19.13 -4.21
C LYS A 873 -30.31 18.74 -3.70
N ASP A 874 -30.21 17.61 -2.99
CA ASP A 874 -29.01 17.13 -2.32
C ASP A 874 -28.34 15.94 -3.05
N ILE A 875 -28.80 15.57 -4.26
CA ILE A 875 -28.22 14.47 -5.05
C ILE A 875 -26.72 14.67 -5.26
N SER A 876 -26.31 15.86 -5.70
CA SER A 876 -24.91 16.20 -5.94
C SER A 876 -24.08 16.12 -4.66
N LEU A 877 -24.57 16.70 -3.57
CA LEU A 877 -23.89 16.69 -2.27
C LEU A 877 -23.75 15.27 -1.71
N SER A 878 -24.79 14.45 -1.84
CA SER A 878 -24.79 13.05 -1.40
C SER A 878 -23.81 12.21 -2.22
N ALA A 879 -23.79 12.38 -3.54
CA ALA A 879 -22.82 11.72 -4.42
C ALA A 879 -21.38 12.15 -4.12
N GLN A 880 -21.13 13.43 -3.85
CA GLN A 880 -19.81 13.93 -3.45
C GLN A 880 -19.35 13.31 -2.13
N ARG A 881 -20.22 13.25 -1.12
CA ARG A 881 -19.92 12.62 0.18
C ARG A 881 -19.56 11.14 0.02
N ILE A 882 -20.34 10.40 -0.76
CA ILE A 882 -20.07 8.97 -1.02
C ILE A 882 -18.73 8.82 -1.77
N ASN A 883 -18.51 9.58 -2.84
CA ASN A 883 -17.26 9.53 -3.59
C ASN A 883 -16.02 9.83 -2.72
N ALA A 884 -16.12 10.78 -1.78
CA ALA A 884 -15.03 11.08 -0.85
C ALA A 884 -14.67 9.86 0.03
N HIS A 885 -15.67 9.14 0.55
CA HIS A 885 -15.43 7.93 1.34
C HIS A 885 -14.93 6.76 0.48
N LEU A 886 -15.37 6.66 -0.78
CA LEU A 886 -14.82 5.68 -1.72
C LEU A 886 -13.34 5.93 -1.98
N VAL A 887 -12.92 7.20 -2.10
CA VAL A 887 -11.50 7.56 -2.19
C VAL A 887 -10.73 7.10 -0.95
N TRP A 888 -11.32 7.19 0.24
CA TRP A 888 -10.66 6.70 1.45
C TRP A 888 -10.45 5.19 1.42
N LEU A 889 -11.45 4.41 0.98
CA LEU A 889 -11.26 2.96 0.77
C LEU A 889 -10.17 2.66 -0.27
N ILE A 890 -10.17 3.38 -1.39
CA ILE A 890 -9.16 3.22 -2.44
C ILE A 890 -7.76 3.53 -1.90
N ASN A 891 -7.62 4.57 -1.07
CA ASN A 891 -6.36 4.95 -0.45
C ASN A 891 -5.93 3.96 0.63
N MET A 892 -6.86 3.41 1.41
CA MET A 892 -6.58 2.32 2.35
C MET A 892 -6.06 1.08 1.64
N LEU A 893 -6.53 0.81 0.42
CA LEU A 893 -6.02 -0.24 -0.47
C LEU A 893 -4.83 0.24 -1.33
N GLY A 894 -4.30 1.42 -1.03
CA GLY A 894 -3.39 2.18 -1.89
C GLY A 894 -1.99 1.57 -1.98
N ASP A 895 -1.61 0.80 -0.98
CA ASP A 895 -0.34 0.11 -0.81
C ASP A 895 -0.41 -1.37 -1.21
N GLY A 896 -1.40 -1.75 -2.03
CA GLY A 896 -1.50 -3.11 -2.59
C GLY A 896 -2.04 -4.16 -1.62
N ARG A 897 -2.33 -3.79 -0.35
CA ARG A 897 -2.88 -4.69 0.66
C ARG A 897 -4.19 -5.35 0.21
N GLU A 898 -4.44 -6.56 0.71
CA GLU A 898 -5.61 -7.34 0.31
C GLU A 898 -6.91 -6.87 0.99
N PHE A 899 -6.83 -6.36 2.22
CA PHE A 899 -7.95 -5.96 3.07
C PHE A 899 -7.69 -4.63 3.77
N LEU A 900 -8.74 -3.93 4.23
CA LEU A 900 -8.66 -2.52 4.63
C LEU A 900 -7.67 -2.26 5.77
N LEU A 901 -7.57 -3.16 6.76
CA LEU A 901 -6.67 -3.01 7.91
C LEU A 901 -5.29 -3.66 7.72
N GLY A 902 -4.99 -4.21 6.53
CA GLY A 902 -3.64 -4.71 6.20
C GLY A 902 -3.31 -6.11 6.72
N ASP A 903 -4.18 -6.73 7.52
CA ASP A 903 -4.02 -8.11 7.96
C ASP A 903 -4.12 -9.07 6.76
N SER A 904 -3.48 -10.24 6.82
CA SER A 904 -3.60 -11.32 5.81
C SER A 904 -5.01 -11.94 5.71
N SER A 905 -6.02 -11.30 6.31
CA SER A 905 -7.37 -11.79 6.45
C SER A 905 -8.37 -10.64 6.64
N PRO A 906 -9.60 -10.74 6.10
CA PRO A 906 -10.59 -9.65 6.19
C PRO A 906 -11.14 -9.50 7.61
N SER A 907 -11.55 -8.28 7.95
CA SER A 907 -12.11 -7.94 9.26
C SER A 907 -13.60 -7.57 9.18
N ALA A 908 -14.23 -7.31 10.33
CA ALA A 908 -15.57 -6.71 10.40
C ALA A 908 -15.66 -5.36 9.66
N LEU A 909 -14.53 -4.63 9.54
CA LEU A 909 -14.48 -3.39 8.78
C LEU A 909 -14.63 -3.66 7.28
N ASP A 910 -13.96 -4.68 6.75
CA ASP A 910 -14.11 -5.07 5.34
C ASP A 910 -15.55 -5.47 5.03
N ILE A 911 -16.17 -6.26 5.90
CA ILE A 911 -17.59 -6.64 5.79
C ILE A 911 -18.49 -5.38 5.83
N THR A 912 -18.18 -4.44 6.73
CA THR A 912 -18.93 -3.19 6.89
C THR A 912 -18.76 -2.24 5.71
N ALA A 913 -17.59 -2.15 5.11
CA ALA A 913 -17.41 -1.41 3.86
C ALA A 913 -18.11 -2.10 2.68
N TYR A 914 -18.07 -3.44 2.64
CA TYR A 914 -18.56 -4.24 1.53
C TYR A 914 -20.07 -4.11 1.34
N TYR A 915 -20.86 -4.15 2.42
CA TYR A 915 -22.32 -4.17 2.27
C TYR A 915 -22.87 -2.88 1.63
N ILE A 916 -22.22 -1.73 1.85
CA ILE A 916 -22.60 -0.46 1.21
C ILE A 916 -22.41 -0.54 -0.30
N LEU A 917 -21.26 -1.06 -0.74
CA LEU A 917 -20.97 -1.30 -2.15
C LEU A 917 -21.89 -2.36 -2.76
N TRP A 918 -22.24 -3.38 -1.98
CA TRP A 918 -23.23 -4.39 -2.36
C TRP A 918 -24.62 -3.78 -2.56
N VAL A 919 -25.05 -2.83 -1.71
CA VAL A 919 -26.32 -2.09 -1.89
C VAL A 919 -26.28 -1.29 -3.17
N ILE A 920 -25.19 -0.55 -3.41
CA ILE A 920 -25.04 0.22 -4.65
C ILE A 920 -25.17 -0.72 -5.85
N ASN A 921 -24.48 -1.86 -5.84
CA ASN A 921 -24.50 -2.80 -6.96
C ASN A 921 -25.87 -3.46 -7.18
N ASN A 922 -26.55 -3.90 -6.12
CA ASN A 922 -27.75 -4.76 -6.22
C ASN A 922 -29.08 -4.00 -6.12
N ASN A 923 -29.09 -2.85 -5.45
CA ASN A 923 -30.32 -2.18 -5.02
C ASN A 923 -30.46 -0.75 -5.55
N MET A 924 -29.53 -0.28 -6.40
CA MET A 924 -29.56 1.05 -7.03
C MET A 924 -29.52 0.96 -8.56
N GLU A 925 -30.09 1.99 -9.20
CA GLU A 925 -30.21 2.12 -10.65
C GLU A 925 -28.91 2.60 -11.30
N ASN A 926 -28.84 2.53 -12.63
CA ASN A 926 -27.60 2.79 -13.38
C ASN A 926 -27.24 4.28 -13.33
N GLU A 927 -28.26 5.13 -13.38
CA GLU A 927 -28.16 6.58 -13.25
C GLU A 927 -27.52 6.96 -11.91
N THR A 928 -27.78 6.19 -10.85
CA THR A 928 -27.13 6.41 -9.56
C THR A 928 -25.66 6.04 -9.58
N LYS A 929 -25.30 4.96 -10.29
CA LYS A 929 -23.91 4.47 -10.39
C LYS A 929 -23.05 5.38 -11.24
N ASP A 930 -23.63 6.00 -12.27
CA ASP A 930 -22.97 6.98 -13.12
C ASP A 930 -22.48 8.22 -12.34
N LEU A 931 -23.14 8.57 -11.22
CA LEU A 931 -22.73 9.66 -10.32
C LEU A 931 -21.60 9.26 -9.35
N LEU A 932 -21.19 8.00 -9.34
CA LEU A 932 -20.18 7.46 -8.42
C LEU A 932 -18.99 6.88 -9.19
N PRO A 933 -18.22 7.70 -9.93
CA PRO A 933 -17.15 7.22 -10.82
C PRO A 933 -16.04 6.47 -10.07
N ARG A 934 -15.88 6.69 -8.76
CA ARG A 934 -14.88 5.99 -7.94
C ARG A 934 -15.20 4.51 -7.72
N LEU A 935 -16.45 4.08 -7.94
CA LEU A 935 -16.85 2.66 -7.86
C LEU A 935 -16.06 1.76 -8.82
N PHE A 936 -15.62 2.31 -9.94
CA PHE A 936 -15.00 1.56 -11.04
C PHE A 936 -13.48 1.50 -10.92
N GLN A 937 -12.91 2.08 -9.86
CA GLN A 937 -11.46 2.06 -9.66
C GLN A 937 -10.98 0.61 -9.48
N PRO A 938 -10.02 0.12 -10.30
CA PRO A 938 -9.66 -1.30 -10.36
C PRO A 938 -9.34 -1.92 -9.00
N ARG A 939 -8.67 -1.18 -8.11
CA ARG A 939 -8.34 -1.63 -6.75
C ARG A 939 -9.58 -1.91 -5.90
N LEU A 940 -10.55 -1.00 -5.92
CA LEU A 940 -11.80 -1.15 -5.18
C LEU A 940 -12.65 -2.29 -5.74
N VAL A 941 -12.73 -2.40 -7.07
CA VAL A 941 -13.42 -3.52 -7.75
C VAL A 941 -12.77 -4.85 -7.35
N SER A 942 -11.44 -4.92 -7.37
CA SER A 942 -10.70 -6.11 -6.97
C SER A 942 -11.00 -6.56 -5.54
N TRP A 943 -10.98 -5.60 -4.60
CA TRP A 943 -11.31 -5.86 -3.20
C TRP A 943 -12.78 -6.28 -3.05
N PHE A 944 -13.71 -5.63 -3.75
CA PHE A 944 -15.14 -5.97 -3.71
C PHE A 944 -15.38 -7.40 -4.19
N LEU A 945 -14.71 -7.82 -5.26
CA LEU A 945 -14.78 -9.19 -5.77
C LEU A 945 -14.17 -10.21 -4.79
N ARG A 946 -13.04 -9.89 -4.16
CA ARG A 946 -12.44 -10.75 -3.12
C ARG A 946 -13.40 -10.95 -1.95
N MET A 947 -14.02 -9.87 -1.49
CA MET A 947 -15.02 -9.95 -0.43
C MET A 947 -16.21 -10.80 -0.85
N GLY A 948 -16.77 -10.56 -2.05
CA GLY A 948 -17.90 -11.35 -2.56
C GLY A 948 -17.60 -12.85 -2.71
N ALA A 949 -16.33 -13.21 -2.98
CA ALA A 949 -15.90 -14.60 -3.08
C ALA A 949 -15.90 -15.37 -1.74
N LEU A 950 -15.97 -14.67 -0.59
CA LEU A 950 -16.13 -15.31 0.72
C LEU A 950 -17.47 -16.06 0.85
N GLY A 951 -18.48 -15.61 0.09
CA GLY A 951 -19.83 -16.17 0.15
C GLY A 951 -20.49 -15.98 1.52
N HIS A 952 -21.50 -16.81 1.80
CA HIS A 952 -22.36 -16.67 2.99
C HIS A 952 -22.30 -17.88 3.94
N GLY A 953 -21.33 -18.77 3.77
CA GLY A 953 -21.25 -20.02 4.53
C GLY A 953 -22.24 -21.05 4.00
N THR A 954 -22.61 -22.02 4.82
CA THR A 954 -23.59 -23.05 4.43
C THR A 954 -24.92 -22.75 5.11
N SER A 955 -25.94 -22.38 4.32
CA SER A 955 -27.28 -22.14 4.84
C SER A 955 -28.26 -23.24 4.44
N LYS A 956 -29.27 -23.45 5.29
CA LYS A 956 -30.46 -24.23 4.95
C LYS A 956 -31.70 -23.44 5.34
N GLU A 957 -32.71 -23.44 4.48
CA GLU A 957 -33.98 -22.77 4.77
C GLU A 957 -34.67 -23.36 6.02
N MET A 958 -35.41 -22.50 6.71
CA MET A 958 -36.19 -22.81 7.90
C MET A 958 -37.39 -21.86 7.95
N THR A 959 -38.55 -22.37 8.36
CA THR A 959 -39.74 -21.53 8.51
C THR A 959 -39.67 -20.73 9.82
N SER A 960 -40.43 -19.64 9.90
CA SER A 960 -40.48 -18.85 11.14
C SER A 960 -41.12 -19.61 12.31
N GLU A 961 -41.98 -20.58 12.03
CA GLU A 961 -42.61 -21.48 13.01
C GLU A 961 -41.61 -22.50 13.54
N GLU A 962 -40.82 -23.14 12.67
CA GLU A 962 -39.75 -24.06 13.09
C GLU A 962 -38.73 -23.36 14.00
N ALA A 963 -38.34 -22.14 13.65
CA ALA A 963 -37.42 -21.35 14.47
C ALA A 963 -38.03 -20.94 15.82
N PHE A 964 -39.33 -20.64 15.83
CA PHE A 964 -40.08 -20.37 17.06
C PHE A 964 -40.12 -21.60 17.98
N ASP A 965 -40.32 -22.79 17.42
CA ASP A 965 -40.28 -24.04 18.18
C ASP A 965 -38.90 -24.33 18.76
N VAL A 966 -37.81 -23.96 18.07
CA VAL A 966 -36.45 -24.07 18.62
C VAL A 966 -36.28 -23.18 19.87
N ALA A 967 -36.81 -21.95 19.87
CA ALA A 967 -36.77 -21.09 21.04
C ALA A 967 -37.61 -21.68 22.19
N LYS A 968 -38.82 -22.15 21.87
CA LYS A 968 -39.74 -22.75 22.85
C LYS A 968 -39.17 -23.99 23.55
N GLN A 969 -38.32 -24.76 22.87
CA GLN A 969 -37.69 -25.97 23.40
C GLN A 969 -36.37 -25.72 24.12
N ALA A 970 -35.87 -24.48 24.10
CA ALA A 970 -34.62 -24.09 24.72
C ALA A 970 -34.86 -23.27 25.99
N GLU A 971 -33.91 -23.29 26.91
CA GLU A 971 -33.90 -22.37 28.05
C GLU A 971 -32.95 -21.20 27.77
N PRO A 972 -33.30 -19.96 28.16
CA PRO A 972 -32.40 -18.82 28.02
C PRO A 972 -31.13 -19.03 28.83
N LYS A 973 -29.99 -18.69 28.24
CA LYS A 973 -28.71 -18.86 28.93
C LYS A 973 -28.62 -18.01 30.19
N HIS A 974 -27.92 -18.55 31.18
CA HIS A 974 -27.49 -17.77 32.33
C HIS A 974 -26.35 -16.82 31.90
N ILE A 975 -26.46 -15.55 32.28
CA ILE A 975 -25.49 -14.51 31.93
C ILE A 975 -25.12 -13.76 33.20
N GLU A 976 -23.82 -13.69 33.48
CA GLU A 976 -23.28 -12.95 34.62
C GLU A 976 -23.11 -11.47 34.30
N ASN A 977 -23.38 -10.61 35.28
CA ASN A 977 -23.03 -9.20 35.20
C ASN A 977 -21.51 -9.03 35.29
N LYS A 978 -20.90 -8.51 34.22
CA LYS A 978 -19.46 -8.21 34.20
C LYS A 978 -19.15 -6.77 34.58
N THR A 979 -20.16 -5.91 34.61
CA THR A 979 -20.07 -4.53 35.04
C THR A 979 -20.94 -4.31 36.29
N LYS A 980 -20.79 -3.15 36.94
CA LYS A 980 -21.75 -2.68 37.95
C LYS A 980 -22.73 -1.72 37.27
N PRO A 981 -23.82 -2.23 36.65
CA PRO A 981 -24.84 -1.38 36.08
C PRO A 981 -25.53 -0.56 37.19
N GLU A 982 -26.10 0.58 36.81
CA GLU A 982 -26.92 1.42 37.71
C GLU A 982 -28.27 0.74 38.04
N TRP A 983 -28.63 -0.30 37.29
CA TRP A 983 -29.85 -1.08 37.43
C TRP A 983 -29.59 -2.39 38.18
N HIS A 984 -30.59 -2.86 38.94
CA HIS A 984 -30.50 -4.12 39.69
C HIS A 984 -31.12 -5.28 38.90
N VAL A 985 -30.52 -6.47 38.95
CA VAL A 985 -31.09 -7.69 38.32
C VAL A 985 -32.51 -7.91 38.83
N GLY A 986 -33.45 -8.16 37.92
CA GLY A 986 -34.89 -8.26 38.23
C GLY A 986 -35.66 -6.95 38.03
N GLN A 987 -34.98 -5.81 37.84
CA GLN A 987 -35.63 -4.54 37.53
C GLN A 987 -36.31 -4.58 36.16
N ARG A 988 -37.49 -3.99 36.03
CA ARG A 988 -38.15 -3.80 34.74
C ARG A 988 -37.53 -2.60 34.02
N LEU A 989 -37.08 -2.79 32.78
CA LEU A 989 -36.44 -1.76 31.95
C LEU A 989 -37.03 -1.74 30.55
N GLN A 990 -36.87 -0.60 29.88
CA GLN A 990 -37.10 -0.49 28.44
C GLN A 990 -35.79 -0.19 27.71
N VAL A 991 -35.55 -0.86 26.59
CA VAL A 991 -34.37 -0.62 25.73
C VAL A 991 -34.85 -0.27 24.33
N THR A 992 -34.37 0.86 23.79
CA THR A 992 -34.76 1.36 22.46
C THR A 992 -33.55 1.84 21.67
N PRO A 993 -33.51 1.67 20.34
CA PRO A 993 -32.44 2.25 19.54
C PRO A 993 -32.48 3.80 19.48
N ASP A 994 -31.32 4.45 19.38
CA ASP A 994 -31.15 5.92 19.45
C ASP A 994 -31.58 6.68 18.17
N ASN A 995 -31.63 6.01 17.03
CA ASN A 995 -31.77 6.68 15.73
C ASN A 995 -32.91 6.14 14.87
N MET A 996 -33.01 4.83 14.63
CA MET A 996 -33.98 4.26 13.69
C MET A 996 -34.67 3.03 14.27
N GLY A 997 -35.98 2.90 14.03
CA GLY A 997 -36.78 1.83 14.58
C GLY A 997 -36.90 1.91 16.10
N CYS A 998 -37.04 3.13 16.63
CA CYS A 998 -37.10 3.52 18.04
C CYS A 998 -38.40 3.04 18.73
N ILE A 999 -38.64 1.72 18.69
CA ILE A 999 -39.71 1.06 19.45
C ILE A 999 -39.06 0.45 20.70
N PRO A 1000 -39.41 0.93 21.90
CA PRO A 1000 -38.88 0.37 23.13
C PRO A 1000 -39.30 -1.09 23.31
N VAL A 1001 -38.34 -1.93 23.66
CA VAL A 1001 -38.58 -3.30 24.09
C VAL A 1001 -38.53 -3.33 25.60
N GLU A 1002 -39.62 -3.79 26.21
CA GLU A 1002 -39.76 -3.88 27.67
C GLU A 1002 -39.48 -5.30 28.16
N GLY A 1003 -38.74 -5.43 29.26
CA GLY A 1003 -38.45 -6.72 29.87
C GLY A 1003 -37.79 -6.60 31.24
N ILE A 1004 -37.45 -7.75 31.82
CA ILE A 1004 -36.77 -7.84 33.11
C ILE A 1004 -35.26 -7.84 32.89
N PHE A 1005 -34.54 -6.89 33.49
CA PHE A 1005 -33.10 -6.80 33.41
C PHE A 1005 -32.43 -8.05 34.00
N VAL A 1006 -31.62 -8.72 33.18
CA VAL A 1006 -30.88 -9.93 33.58
C VAL A 1006 -29.41 -9.60 33.79
N ALA A 1007 -28.78 -9.03 32.77
CA ALA A 1007 -27.36 -8.78 32.78
C ALA A 1007 -26.95 -7.63 31.84
N ALA A 1008 -25.81 -7.02 32.12
CA ALA A 1008 -25.11 -6.13 31.20
C ALA A 1008 -23.58 -6.32 31.28
N ASP A 1009 -22.91 -5.97 30.18
CA ASP A 1009 -21.49 -5.72 30.13
C ASP A 1009 -21.18 -4.40 29.38
N ASP A 1010 -19.92 -4.17 29.01
CA ASP A 1010 -19.53 -2.95 28.30
C ASP A 1010 -20.19 -2.82 26.91
N TYR A 1011 -20.64 -3.94 26.32
CA TYR A 1011 -21.09 -4.06 24.95
C TYR A 1011 -22.56 -4.41 24.81
N GLU A 1012 -23.14 -5.19 25.73
CA GLU A 1012 -24.52 -5.67 25.65
C GLU A 1012 -25.34 -5.39 26.92
N ILE A 1013 -26.65 -5.19 26.74
CA ILE A 1013 -27.68 -5.22 27.77
C ILE A 1013 -28.67 -6.33 27.42
N VAL A 1014 -29.07 -7.12 28.43
CA VAL A 1014 -29.93 -8.28 28.25
C VAL A 1014 -31.20 -8.14 29.07
N LEU A 1015 -32.34 -8.20 28.38
CA LEU A 1015 -33.66 -8.25 28.98
C LEU A 1015 -34.25 -9.65 28.83
N ARG A 1016 -34.90 -10.13 29.88
CA ARG A 1016 -35.74 -11.33 29.83
C ARG A 1016 -37.18 -10.95 29.55
N LEU A 1017 -37.73 -11.59 28.54
CA LEU A 1017 -39.11 -11.51 28.14
C LEU A 1017 -39.78 -12.84 28.49
N THR A 1018 -41.07 -12.76 28.81
CA THR A 1018 -41.90 -13.95 29.00
C THR A 1018 -43.06 -13.83 28.01
N ASP A 1019 -43.09 -14.73 27.05
CA ASP A 1019 -44.18 -14.86 26.07
C ASP A 1019 -45.03 -16.09 26.42
N GLU A 1020 -46.35 -15.98 26.22
CA GLU A 1020 -47.29 -17.05 26.58
C GLU A 1020 -47.05 -18.36 25.80
N LYS A 1021 -46.48 -18.29 24.60
CA LYS A 1021 -46.29 -19.44 23.70
C LYS A 1021 -44.85 -19.88 23.60
N ALA A 1022 -43.90 -18.95 23.62
CA ALA A 1022 -42.46 -19.24 23.53
C ALA A 1022 -41.78 -19.43 24.90
N GLY A 1023 -42.41 -19.02 26.01
CA GLY A 1023 -41.81 -19.11 27.34
C GLY A 1023 -40.83 -17.98 27.63
N ASN A 1024 -39.77 -18.27 28.39
CA ASN A 1024 -38.77 -17.27 28.74
C ASN A 1024 -37.76 -17.12 27.61
N ILE A 1025 -37.39 -15.88 27.32
CA ILE A 1025 -36.48 -15.53 26.21
C ILE A 1025 -35.55 -14.43 26.70
N ASN A 1026 -34.26 -14.54 26.40
CA ASN A 1026 -33.34 -13.42 26.59
C ASN A 1026 -33.23 -12.65 25.26
N VAL A 1027 -33.39 -11.34 25.31
CA VAL A 1027 -33.15 -10.45 24.17
C VAL A 1027 -31.98 -9.55 24.50
N HIS A 1028 -30.98 -9.60 23.64
CA HIS A 1028 -29.72 -8.90 23.79
C HIS A 1028 -29.65 -7.69 22.86
N PHE A 1029 -29.30 -6.54 23.40
CA PHE A 1029 -29.12 -5.29 22.67
C PHE A 1029 -27.71 -4.76 22.87
N PRO A 1030 -27.09 -4.11 21.87
CA PRO A 1030 -25.83 -3.42 22.10
C PRO A 1030 -26.04 -2.20 23.00
N ARG A 1031 -25.02 -1.82 23.78
CA ARG A 1031 -25.05 -0.59 24.58
C ARG A 1031 -24.88 0.67 23.74
N ALA A 1032 -24.02 0.62 22.73
CA ALA A 1032 -23.79 1.77 21.85
C ALA A 1032 -24.98 1.96 20.89
N GLY A 1033 -25.53 3.19 20.88
CA GLY A 1033 -26.69 3.61 20.07
C GLY A 1033 -28.03 3.00 20.47
N PHE A 1034 -28.16 2.64 21.75
CA PHE A 1034 -29.40 2.27 22.38
C PHE A 1034 -29.55 3.02 23.70
N ASP A 1035 -30.74 3.52 23.95
CA ASP A 1035 -31.12 4.16 25.20
C ASP A 1035 -31.79 3.12 26.11
N VAL A 1036 -31.44 3.16 27.39
CA VAL A 1036 -32.10 2.41 28.46
C VAL A 1036 -32.96 3.40 29.23
N ILE A 1037 -34.26 3.14 29.27
CA ILE A 1037 -35.30 4.00 29.83
C ILE A 1037 -35.90 3.34 31.07
#